data_AF-A0AA40DHS2-F1
#
_entry.id   AF-A0AA40DHS2-F1
#
_cell.length_a   1.000
_cell.length_b   1.000
_cell.length_c   1.000
_cell.angle_alpha   90.00
_cell.angle_beta   90.00
_cell.angle_gamma   90.00
#
_symmetry.space_group_name_H-M   'P 1'
#
loop_
_entity.id
_entity.type
_entity.pdbx_description
1 polymer ?
#
loop_
_entity_poly.entity_id
_entity_poly.type
_entity_poly.pdbx_seq_one_letter_code
_entity_poly.pdbx_strand_id
1 'polypeptide(L)'
;MSVSSVKIYINMALEYLDSPYRVDDVEPNLIQAEQRLANLPPADAAPLVAQITEIRAKLDNLVKPADARQVSAAQGKIRQVRNYIETNGGRLTQSDKDHVEELFRGAVQFLAQITDARKADSLKAPVLAEITEIRAQYQTDNTAPPPSLDFHNAKRAVFWANEYFNSPGRIDQVEPELAKAESMLKGDNSAEAAGLMAEITEVREKLANIVSSQDKGYVSAAEGKLRQIRDHVERNGGRVYGSDKEYFEELCRGSIEFLDKITHPRKANELKAPVLAEISRLRTLYGFTDTGALAGAVSPPPMSTAPPLPSPHFDNAKRKVFAANNYFTTPGRIEQTEPELAQAEQLLDSDASREANTLRAEIAALREKLADIVMPSEEAHVRSAKREVQSVRDYVNQQREFLGRGDTKQHLDQRLQKIIDESLTKINHPRMATQLKAPILAEIALIRSELGVTTPTFSPQPSPTATLAQARSQVRSGPQPTPNFGMDALSFEDQDRLSRAKRTIAHARSNIESRRTEGVENLFFDAASLMAPISDTNKAHLVAEIEQLRRELEATRLAEDTRIITGELDRKLCDVEAESETPGSDRLQYSVRSFKQRFEREDVGRILTPEMYRSYETRLANALAAGAALVKAKTLERANPALKRLQDKLATNPFTGLQQYDANRVDGELRSMRWQVEREIQQLPENDVDRLRIYEELKATDAKFEAHSNEWAKAGIHESVRSGWQMVRNEFEGWEQESLRPDAQPLEDPNMPQTRLGIHRVHHYLHGDTYVQRTRDENPGDLVIAAIDHEAEQLLEAVGTKMASAFNHIMDVAEKLETPIEDRWLREKPGYLITNARGTFEDTIFGEPVLARIRALDQRWKDELAGVHTSREILGEKLSFEASQKWPSIVAAIPTVSGFDPSSAKPGDAVHLNGVYNRAGWDFDGNQYSFSMRFNGVPLGGIYEAYINKALDHAVYELKLRVDDHEKWDLVGVVLGPGSISERTKRTIRRGMDTETIEEWLPIGCLRLRIIALRAGPVVVGPHT
;
A
#
# COMPACT_ATOMS: atom_id res chain seq x y z
N MET A 1 -56.89 -8.13 -2.12
CA MET A 1 -55.43 -8.42 -2.19
C MET A 1 -54.94 -8.81 -0.81
N SER A 2 -53.90 -9.65 -0.70
CA SER A 2 -53.39 -10.09 0.61
C SER A 2 -52.27 -9.18 1.12
N VAL A 3 -52.15 -9.05 2.44
CA VAL A 3 -51.01 -8.41 3.14
C VAL A 3 -49.67 -8.96 2.66
N SER A 4 -49.59 -10.26 2.36
CA SER A 4 -48.39 -10.91 1.82
C SER A 4 -47.93 -10.30 0.50
N SER A 5 -48.87 -9.89 -0.37
CA SER A 5 -48.53 -9.28 -1.65
C SER A 5 -47.85 -7.91 -1.47
N VAL A 6 -48.32 -7.09 -0.54
CA VAL A 6 -47.69 -5.78 -0.22
C VAL A 6 -46.32 -5.98 0.41
N LYS A 7 -46.20 -6.95 1.34
CA LYS A 7 -44.93 -7.27 2.01
C LYS A 7 -43.82 -7.70 1.05
N ILE A 8 -44.14 -8.37 -0.06
CA ILE A 8 -43.15 -8.74 -1.08
C ILE A 8 -42.45 -7.48 -1.63
N TYR A 9 -43.20 -6.44 -1.99
CA TYR A 9 -42.63 -5.21 -2.56
C TYR A 9 -41.89 -4.38 -1.49
N ILE A 10 -42.38 -4.35 -0.26
CA ILE A 10 -41.67 -3.72 0.87
C ILE A 10 -40.34 -4.43 1.15
N ASN A 11 -40.32 -5.77 1.14
CA ASN A 11 -39.10 -6.55 1.35
C ASN A 11 -38.11 -6.39 0.19
N MET A 12 -38.59 -6.35 -1.06
CA MET A 12 -37.73 -6.03 -2.21
C MET A 12 -37.16 -4.61 -2.12
N ALA A 13 -37.96 -3.64 -1.68
CA ALA A 13 -37.48 -2.28 -1.44
C ALA A 13 -36.42 -2.22 -0.34
N LEU A 14 -36.55 -3.01 0.74
CA LEU A 14 -35.53 -3.14 1.79
C LEU A 14 -34.25 -3.81 1.28
N GLU A 15 -34.37 -4.92 0.54
CA GLU A 15 -33.23 -5.61 -0.07
C GLU A 15 -32.46 -4.69 -1.03
N TYR A 16 -33.17 -3.85 -1.78
CA TYR A 16 -32.57 -2.91 -2.72
C TYR A 16 -32.01 -1.67 -2.03
N LEU A 17 -32.56 -1.27 -0.88
CA LEU A 17 -32.03 -0.21 -0.04
C LEU A 17 -30.64 -0.58 0.51
N ASP A 18 -30.42 -1.85 0.85
CA ASP A 18 -29.12 -2.37 1.30
C ASP A 18 -28.14 -2.58 0.13
N SER A 19 -28.62 -2.53 -1.11
CA SER A 19 -27.81 -2.71 -2.31
C SER A 19 -27.35 -1.37 -2.90
N PRO A 20 -26.04 -1.05 -2.91
CA PRO A 20 -25.53 0.22 -3.44
C PRO A 20 -25.78 0.44 -4.94
N TYR A 21 -26.18 -0.61 -5.68
CA TYR A 21 -26.41 -0.57 -7.13
C TYR A 21 -27.89 -0.55 -7.52
N ARG A 22 -28.82 -0.76 -6.58
CA ARG A 22 -30.25 -0.93 -6.87
C ARG A 22 -31.16 0.07 -6.14
N VAL A 23 -30.57 1.11 -5.56
CA VAL A 23 -31.29 2.22 -4.91
C VAL A 23 -32.39 2.83 -5.78
N ASP A 24 -32.23 2.83 -7.11
CA ASP A 24 -33.22 3.33 -8.06
C ASP A 24 -34.49 2.49 -8.16
N ASP A 25 -34.39 1.20 -7.82
CA ASP A 25 -35.52 0.27 -7.83
C ASP A 25 -36.35 0.38 -6.53
N VAL A 26 -35.87 1.06 -5.49
CA VAL A 26 -36.56 1.16 -4.19
C VAL A 26 -37.89 1.90 -4.32
N GLU A 27 -37.89 3.11 -4.89
CA GLU A 27 -39.11 3.93 -4.99
C GLU A 27 -40.19 3.30 -5.89
N PRO A 28 -39.88 2.74 -7.08
CA PRO A 28 -40.87 1.99 -7.86
C PRO A 28 -41.53 0.85 -7.08
N ASN A 29 -40.78 0.11 -6.25
CA ASN A 29 -41.33 -0.95 -5.41
C ASN A 29 -42.22 -0.39 -4.29
N LEU A 30 -41.86 0.75 -3.69
CA LEU A 30 -42.70 1.42 -2.70
C LEU A 30 -44.00 1.94 -3.30
N ILE A 31 -43.97 2.54 -4.50
CA ILE A 31 -45.18 2.97 -5.23
C ILE A 31 -46.09 1.77 -5.52
N GLN A 32 -45.52 0.63 -5.95
CA GLN A 32 -46.28 -0.61 -6.15
C GLN A 32 -46.89 -1.13 -4.85
N ALA A 33 -46.18 -1.02 -3.72
CA ALA A 33 -46.71 -1.38 -2.40
C ALA A 33 -47.89 -0.47 -2.00
N GLU A 34 -47.80 0.84 -2.23
CA GLU A 34 -48.85 1.83 -1.93
C GLU A 34 -50.12 1.64 -2.79
N GLN A 35 -49.96 1.40 -4.09
CA GLN A 35 -51.10 1.11 -4.97
C GLN A 35 -51.90 -0.11 -4.49
N ARG A 36 -51.22 -1.09 -3.88
CA ARG A 36 -51.84 -2.29 -3.33
C ARG A 36 -52.41 -2.09 -1.93
N LEU A 37 -51.82 -1.18 -1.15
CA LEU A 37 -52.32 -0.78 0.17
C LEU A 37 -53.72 -0.17 0.11
N ALA A 38 -54.07 0.53 -0.97
CA ALA A 38 -55.40 1.13 -1.15
C ALA A 38 -56.57 0.12 -1.09
N ASN A 39 -56.28 -1.18 -1.23
CA ASN A 39 -57.28 -2.25 -1.21
C ASN A 39 -57.28 -3.07 0.10
N LEU A 40 -56.52 -2.65 1.12
CA LEU A 40 -56.47 -3.31 2.43
C LEU A 40 -57.31 -2.55 3.47
N PRO A 41 -57.89 -3.25 4.48
CA PRO A 41 -58.51 -2.59 5.62
C PRO A 41 -57.52 -1.64 6.33
N PRO A 42 -57.97 -0.49 6.87
CA PRO A 42 -57.09 0.48 7.50
C PRO A 42 -56.22 -0.09 8.64
N ALA A 43 -56.77 -1.05 9.40
CA ALA A 43 -56.05 -1.71 10.49
C ALA A 43 -54.83 -2.52 10.01
N ASP A 44 -54.94 -3.16 8.84
CA ASP A 44 -53.85 -3.96 8.25
C ASP A 44 -52.88 -3.10 7.44
N ALA A 45 -53.36 -1.97 6.90
CA ALA A 45 -52.56 -1.03 6.11
C ALA A 45 -51.64 -0.16 6.97
N ALA A 46 -52.08 0.26 8.17
CA ALA A 46 -51.35 1.17 9.05
C ALA A 46 -49.88 0.77 9.34
N PRO A 47 -49.56 -0.48 9.76
CA PRO A 47 -48.17 -0.85 10.01
C PRO A 47 -47.29 -0.88 8.75
N LEU A 48 -47.88 -1.15 7.57
CA LEU A 48 -47.16 -1.18 6.30
C LEU A 48 -46.89 0.24 5.79
N VAL A 49 -47.81 1.18 5.99
CA VAL A 49 -47.60 2.62 5.70
C VAL A 49 -46.47 3.18 6.57
N ALA A 50 -46.40 2.80 7.84
CA ALA A 50 -45.29 3.18 8.71
C ALA A 50 -43.93 2.66 8.19
N GLN A 51 -43.87 1.40 7.73
CA GLN A 51 -42.66 0.83 7.13
C GLN A 51 -42.25 1.53 5.83
N ILE A 52 -43.20 1.82 4.94
CA ILE A 52 -42.92 2.56 3.70
C ILE A 52 -42.36 3.96 4.03
N THR A 53 -42.93 4.62 5.04
CA THR A 53 -42.45 5.93 5.51
C THR A 53 -41.02 5.85 6.04
N GLU A 54 -40.71 4.82 6.83
CA GLU A 54 -39.35 4.58 7.33
C GLU A 54 -38.34 4.30 6.20
N ILE A 55 -38.72 3.47 5.21
CA ILE A 55 -37.86 3.17 4.05
C ILE A 55 -37.60 4.43 3.23
N ARG A 56 -38.61 5.28 3.00
CA ARG A 56 -38.42 6.57 2.31
C ARG A 56 -37.50 7.50 3.10
N ALA A 57 -37.64 7.57 4.42
CA ALA A 57 -36.72 8.36 5.25
C ALA A 57 -35.27 7.85 5.17
N LYS A 58 -35.05 6.53 5.08
CA LYS A 58 -33.71 5.97 4.86
C LYS A 58 -33.20 6.26 3.45
N LEU A 59 -34.05 6.14 2.44
CA LEU A 59 -33.74 6.44 1.04
C LEU A 59 -33.34 7.92 0.86
N ASP A 60 -34.01 8.84 1.55
CA ASP A 60 -33.70 10.27 1.58
C ASP A 60 -32.34 10.60 2.23
N ASN A 61 -31.75 9.68 3.01
CA ASN A 61 -30.40 9.83 3.57
C ASN A 61 -29.32 9.11 2.74
N LEU A 62 -29.68 8.13 1.91
CA LEU A 62 -28.75 7.31 1.15
C LEU A 62 -28.25 7.99 -0.14
N VAL A 63 -26.96 8.33 -0.23
CA VAL A 63 -26.37 8.91 -1.45
C VAL A 63 -25.85 7.77 -2.33
N LYS A 64 -26.20 7.77 -3.62
CA LYS A 64 -25.69 6.76 -4.56
C LYS A 64 -24.15 6.81 -4.60
N PRO A 65 -23.44 5.68 -4.67
CA PRO A 65 -22.00 5.68 -4.80
C PRO A 65 -21.48 6.42 -6.05
N ALA A 66 -22.25 6.41 -7.14
CA ALA A 66 -21.93 7.18 -8.34
C ALA A 66 -21.97 8.69 -8.06
N ASP A 67 -23.06 9.20 -7.49
CA ASP A 67 -23.22 10.62 -7.16
C ASP A 67 -22.24 11.06 -6.06
N ALA A 68 -21.98 10.21 -5.05
CA ALA A 68 -20.96 10.47 -4.03
C ALA A 68 -19.55 10.59 -4.61
N ARG A 69 -19.22 9.79 -5.65
CA ARG A 69 -17.97 9.93 -6.40
C ARG A 69 -17.91 11.25 -7.16
N GLN A 70 -19.03 11.71 -7.74
CA GLN A 70 -19.08 13.01 -8.41
C GLN A 70 -18.87 14.19 -7.44
N VAL A 71 -19.50 14.14 -6.25
CA VAL A 71 -19.27 15.15 -5.20
C VAL A 71 -17.80 15.13 -4.75
N SER A 72 -17.23 13.94 -4.49
CA SER A 72 -15.81 13.81 -4.13
C SER A 72 -14.87 14.33 -5.22
N ALA A 73 -15.17 14.07 -6.49
CA ALA A 73 -14.39 14.57 -7.64
C ALA A 73 -14.46 16.11 -7.74
N ALA A 74 -15.64 16.69 -7.56
CA ALA A 74 -15.83 18.14 -7.51
C ALA A 74 -15.05 18.78 -6.34
N GLN A 75 -15.12 18.20 -5.15
CA GLN A 75 -14.34 18.63 -3.99
C GLN A 75 -12.82 18.47 -4.21
N GLY A 76 -12.40 17.45 -4.96
CA GLY A 76 -11.02 17.29 -5.42
C GLY A 76 -10.55 18.48 -6.27
N LYS A 77 -11.40 18.96 -7.19
CA LYS A 77 -11.12 20.16 -8.00
C LYS A 77 -11.07 21.43 -7.17
N ILE A 78 -11.96 21.59 -6.17
CA ILE A 78 -11.90 22.72 -5.24
C ILE A 78 -10.60 22.72 -4.43
N ARG A 79 -10.13 21.55 -3.96
CA ARG A 79 -8.82 21.43 -3.31
C ARG A 79 -7.67 21.83 -4.23
N GLN A 80 -7.70 21.43 -5.51
CA GLN A 80 -6.71 21.87 -6.50
C GLN A 80 -6.70 23.39 -6.64
N VAL A 81 -7.88 24.03 -6.72
CA VAL A 81 -7.98 25.50 -6.75
C VAL A 81 -7.37 26.13 -5.52
N ARG A 82 -7.72 25.67 -4.31
CA ARG A 82 -7.17 26.23 -3.07
C ARG A 82 -5.65 26.13 -3.02
N ASN A 83 -5.10 24.97 -3.34
CA ASN A 83 -3.65 24.76 -3.39
C ASN A 83 -2.98 25.65 -4.44
N TYR A 84 -3.60 25.83 -5.60
CA TYR A 84 -3.07 26.71 -6.64
C TYR A 84 -3.10 28.19 -6.22
N ILE A 85 -4.20 28.66 -5.62
CA ILE A 85 -4.31 30.02 -5.08
C ILE A 85 -3.27 30.24 -3.98
N GLU A 86 -3.13 29.26 -3.09
CA GLU A 86 -2.14 29.30 -2.03
C GLU A 86 -0.75 29.37 -2.63
N THR A 87 -0.34 28.44 -3.50
CA THR A 87 1.00 28.41 -4.12
C THR A 87 1.39 29.71 -4.84
N ASN A 88 0.42 30.48 -5.33
CA ASN A 88 0.63 31.79 -5.96
C ASN A 88 0.49 32.98 -4.99
N GLY A 89 0.57 32.74 -3.67
CA GLY A 89 0.53 33.78 -2.65
C GLY A 89 -0.80 34.54 -2.58
N GLY A 90 -1.90 33.95 -3.05
CA GLY A 90 -3.22 34.60 -3.12
C GLY A 90 -3.35 35.69 -4.19
N ARG A 91 -2.27 36.00 -4.94
CA ARG A 91 -2.27 37.00 -6.01
C ARG A 91 -2.20 36.30 -7.35
N LEU A 92 -3.37 36.07 -7.93
CA LEU A 92 -3.49 35.46 -9.23
C LEU A 92 -3.28 36.51 -10.33
N THR A 93 -2.38 36.25 -11.28
CA THR A 93 -2.39 36.96 -12.56
C THR A 93 -3.70 36.66 -13.30
N GLN A 94 -4.00 37.38 -14.38
CA GLN A 94 -5.19 37.06 -15.18
C GLN A 94 -5.16 35.62 -15.71
N SER A 95 -3.99 35.14 -16.15
CA SER A 95 -3.80 33.75 -16.59
C SER A 95 -4.08 32.75 -15.47
N ASP A 96 -3.68 33.06 -14.24
CA ASP A 96 -3.90 32.19 -13.08
C ASP A 96 -5.38 32.19 -12.67
N LYS A 97 -6.08 33.33 -12.78
CA LYS A 97 -7.53 33.44 -12.58
C LYS A 97 -8.28 32.59 -13.60
N ASP A 98 -7.86 32.64 -14.87
CA ASP A 98 -8.45 31.83 -15.94
C ASP A 98 -8.28 30.32 -15.67
N HIS A 99 -7.11 29.90 -15.17
CA HIS A 99 -6.86 28.52 -14.76
C HIS A 99 -7.73 28.08 -13.57
N VAL A 100 -7.87 28.93 -12.55
CA VAL A 100 -8.78 28.67 -11.42
C VAL A 100 -10.23 28.51 -11.89
N GLU A 101 -10.68 29.36 -12.81
CA GLU A 101 -12.02 29.27 -13.38
C GLU A 101 -12.23 28.00 -14.24
N GLU A 102 -11.19 27.52 -14.92
CA GLU A 102 -11.22 26.22 -15.61
C GLU A 102 -11.42 25.07 -14.62
N LEU A 103 -10.71 25.07 -13.50
CA LEU A 103 -10.86 24.04 -12.46
C LEU A 103 -12.26 24.08 -11.83
N PHE A 104 -12.82 25.26 -11.57
CA PHE A 104 -14.20 25.39 -11.11
C PHE A 104 -15.20 24.88 -12.14
N ARG A 105 -14.99 25.14 -13.43
CA ARG A 105 -15.83 24.58 -14.50
C ARG A 105 -15.80 23.04 -14.46
N GLY A 106 -14.64 22.44 -14.24
CA GLY A 106 -14.51 21.00 -14.02
C GLY A 106 -15.28 20.50 -12.80
N ALA A 107 -15.23 21.21 -11.67
CA ALA A 107 -16.03 20.87 -10.48
C ALA A 107 -17.54 20.92 -10.76
N VAL A 108 -18.01 21.98 -11.43
CA VAL A 108 -19.42 22.14 -11.82
C VAL A 108 -19.86 21.06 -12.82
N GLN A 109 -18.99 20.63 -13.73
CA GLN A 109 -19.27 19.52 -14.65
C GLN A 109 -19.50 18.20 -13.93
N PHE A 110 -18.68 17.85 -12.92
CA PHE A 110 -18.92 16.66 -12.10
C PHE A 110 -20.24 16.76 -11.33
N LEU A 111 -20.53 17.93 -10.74
CA LEU A 111 -21.82 18.17 -10.09
C LEU A 111 -23.01 18.02 -11.06
N ALA A 112 -22.88 18.43 -12.32
CA ALA A 112 -23.92 18.27 -13.33
C ALA A 112 -24.23 16.80 -13.65
N GLN A 113 -23.30 15.88 -13.39
CA GLN A 113 -23.48 14.43 -13.60
C GLN A 113 -24.20 13.72 -12.44
N ILE A 114 -24.55 14.44 -11.36
CA ILE A 114 -25.38 13.87 -10.28
C ILE A 114 -26.77 13.57 -10.83
N THR A 115 -27.12 12.28 -10.82
CA THR A 115 -28.35 11.77 -11.46
C THR A 115 -29.55 11.71 -10.53
N ASP A 116 -29.34 11.61 -9.20
CA ASP A 116 -30.44 11.62 -8.25
C ASP A 116 -31.03 13.04 -8.09
N ALA A 117 -32.08 13.32 -8.86
CA ALA A 117 -32.78 14.60 -8.86
C ALA A 117 -33.29 15.01 -7.47
N ARG A 118 -33.57 14.06 -6.56
CA ARG A 118 -34.08 14.36 -5.21
C ARG A 118 -33.03 15.01 -4.32
N LYS A 119 -31.75 14.72 -4.57
CA LYS A 119 -30.61 15.18 -3.76
C LYS A 119 -29.64 16.07 -4.51
N ALA A 120 -29.88 16.28 -5.80
CA ALA A 120 -29.06 17.14 -6.63
C ALA A 120 -28.84 18.50 -5.94
N ASP A 121 -29.89 19.14 -5.44
CA ASP A 121 -29.73 20.46 -4.81
C ASP A 121 -29.00 20.41 -3.47
N SER A 122 -29.31 19.45 -2.60
CA SER A 122 -28.66 19.32 -1.28
C SER A 122 -27.19 18.92 -1.37
N LEU A 123 -26.80 18.14 -2.39
CA LEU A 123 -25.41 17.75 -2.63
C LEU A 123 -24.62 18.83 -3.39
N LYS A 124 -25.25 19.57 -4.30
CA LYS A 124 -24.58 20.63 -5.08
C LYS A 124 -24.41 21.91 -4.29
N ALA A 125 -25.41 22.30 -3.50
CA ALA A 125 -25.44 23.62 -2.85
C ALA A 125 -24.21 23.92 -1.98
N PRO A 126 -23.71 22.99 -1.12
CA PRO A 126 -22.51 23.26 -0.32
C PRO A 126 -21.26 23.50 -1.17
N VAL A 127 -21.08 22.70 -2.22
CA VAL A 127 -19.93 22.78 -3.13
C VAL A 127 -19.98 24.07 -3.96
N LEU A 128 -21.17 24.47 -4.43
CA LEU A 128 -21.36 25.73 -5.16
C LEU A 128 -21.20 26.97 -4.26
N ALA A 129 -21.63 26.88 -3.00
CA ALA A 129 -21.40 27.93 -2.01
C ALA A 129 -19.90 28.12 -1.75
N GLU A 130 -19.15 27.02 -1.62
CA GLU A 130 -17.69 27.04 -1.45
C GLU A 130 -16.97 27.64 -2.66
N ILE A 131 -17.39 27.29 -3.89
CA ILE A 131 -16.88 27.93 -5.12
C ILE A 131 -17.14 29.45 -5.09
N THR A 132 -18.34 29.86 -4.67
CA THR A 132 -18.72 31.28 -4.60
C THR A 132 -17.90 32.04 -3.56
N GLU A 133 -17.65 31.42 -2.40
CA GLU A 133 -16.80 31.98 -1.35
C GLU A 133 -15.36 32.16 -1.83
N ILE A 134 -14.76 31.15 -2.46
CA ILE A 134 -13.39 31.24 -2.99
C ILE A 134 -13.31 32.30 -4.10
N ARG A 135 -14.32 32.38 -4.99
CA ARG A 135 -14.43 33.46 -5.98
C ARG A 135 -14.41 34.84 -5.36
N ALA A 136 -15.18 35.05 -4.29
CA ALA A 136 -15.19 36.33 -3.58
C ALA A 136 -13.81 36.67 -3.00
N GLN A 137 -13.10 35.69 -2.44
CA GLN A 137 -11.79 35.89 -1.80
C GLN A 137 -10.70 36.40 -2.74
N TYR A 138 -10.61 35.88 -3.98
CA TYR A 138 -9.57 36.32 -4.93
C TYR A 138 -10.04 37.45 -5.88
N GLN A 139 -11.34 37.77 -5.91
CA GLN A 139 -11.89 38.90 -6.68
C GLN A 139 -11.83 40.23 -5.93
N THR A 140 -11.83 40.23 -4.59
CA THR A 140 -11.54 41.45 -3.83
C THR A 140 -10.10 41.86 -4.09
N ASP A 141 -9.90 42.97 -4.79
CA ASP A 141 -8.59 43.62 -4.99
C ASP A 141 -8.02 43.95 -3.61
N ASN A 142 -7.26 43.01 -3.06
CA ASN A 142 -6.69 43.12 -1.73
C ASN A 142 -5.54 44.12 -1.82
N THR A 143 -5.84 45.39 -1.52
CA THR A 143 -4.84 46.48 -1.42
C THR A 143 -3.93 46.33 -0.20
N ALA A 144 -4.09 45.26 0.59
CA ALA A 144 -3.13 44.91 1.62
C ALA A 144 -1.77 44.56 1.00
N PRO A 145 -0.66 45.06 1.57
CA PRO A 145 0.67 44.63 1.18
C PRO A 145 0.76 43.10 1.29
N PRO A 146 1.40 42.42 0.32
CA PRO A 146 1.46 40.97 0.37
C PRO A 146 2.21 40.54 1.64
N PRO A 147 1.79 39.44 2.29
CA PRO A 147 2.62 38.84 3.32
C PRO A 147 3.99 38.52 2.74
N SER A 148 5.01 38.50 3.61
CA SER A 148 6.37 38.17 3.19
C SER A 148 6.40 36.78 2.53
N LEU A 149 7.32 36.58 1.57
CA LEU A 149 7.52 35.27 0.94
C LEU A 149 7.83 34.19 1.99
N ASP A 150 8.51 34.56 3.07
CA ASP A 150 8.83 33.68 4.19
C ASP A 150 7.58 33.28 4.98
N PHE A 151 6.66 34.21 5.27
CA PHE A 151 5.37 33.87 5.88
C PHE A 151 4.57 32.89 5.00
N HIS A 152 4.58 33.10 3.69
CA HIS A 152 3.90 32.22 2.75
C HIS A 152 4.49 30.80 2.73
N ASN A 153 5.82 30.70 2.67
CA ASN A 153 6.53 29.42 2.72
C ASN A 153 6.34 28.72 4.06
N ALA A 154 6.29 29.48 5.17
CA ALA A 154 6.00 28.94 6.48
C ALA A 154 4.60 28.32 6.54
N LYS A 155 3.59 29.02 6.02
CA LYS A 155 2.21 28.53 5.98
C LYS A 155 2.09 27.23 5.19
N ARG A 156 2.77 27.15 4.05
CA ARG A 156 2.83 25.94 3.22
C ARG A 156 3.51 24.77 3.95
N ALA A 157 4.55 25.03 4.73
CA ALA A 157 5.21 23.98 5.52
C ALA A 157 4.30 23.47 6.66
N VAL A 158 3.55 24.35 7.34
CA VAL A 158 2.52 23.94 8.33
C VAL A 158 1.41 23.11 7.68
N PHE A 159 0.96 23.47 6.48
CA PHE A 159 -0.01 22.67 5.72
C PHE A 159 0.49 21.25 5.46
N TRP A 160 1.72 21.08 4.96
CA TRP A 160 2.29 19.75 4.70
C TRP A 160 2.50 18.96 6.00
N ALA A 161 2.90 19.61 7.09
CA ALA A 161 2.98 18.97 8.39
C ALA A 161 1.63 18.40 8.84
N ASN A 162 0.53 19.14 8.66
CA ASN A 162 -0.83 18.67 8.95
C ASN A 162 -1.25 17.50 8.04
N GLU A 163 -0.93 17.56 6.74
CA GLU A 163 -1.25 16.48 5.81
C GLU A 163 -0.48 15.19 6.13
N TYR A 164 0.79 15.31 6.49
CA TYR A 164 1.63 14.20 6.95
C TYR A 164 1.17 13.63 8.27
N PHE A 165 0.71 14.48 9.19
CA PHE A 165 0.11 14.06 10.46
C PHE A 165 -1.13 13.19 10.25
N ASN A 166 -1.95 13.51 9.24
CA ASN A 166 -3.16 12.76 8.91
C ASN A 166 -2.91 11.54 7.98
N SER A 167 -1.70 11.40 7.43
CA SER A 167 -1.34 10.33 6.50
C SER A 167 -0.67 9.15 7.21
N PRO A 168 -1.21 7.92 7.13
CA PRO A 168 -0.57 6.74 7.71
C PRO A 168 0.87 6.55 7.18
N GLY A 169 1.84 6.45 8.08
CA GLY A 169 3.24 6.14 7.75
C GLY A 169 4.13 7.33 7.37
N ARG A 170 3.68 8.59 7.55
CA ARG A 170 4.48 9.80 7.26
C ARG A 170 4.69 10.72 8.46
N ILE A 171 4.44 10.22 9.67
CA ILE A 171 4.48 11.03 10.89
C ILE A 171 5.89 11.57 11.21
N ASP A 172 6.92 10.91 10.72
CA ASP A 172 8.33 11.30 10.76
C ASP A 172 8.63 12.57 9.94
N GLN A 173 7.79 12.91 8.96
CA GLN A 173 7.94 14.11 8.13
C GLN A 173 7.26 15.36 8.71
N VAL A 174 6.48 15.22 9.80
CA VAL A 174 5.75 16.33 10.43
C VAL A 174 6.70 17.35 11.06
N GLU A 175 7.63 16.90 11.92
CA GLU A 175 8.53 17.81 12.64
C GLU A 175 9.51 18.58 11.73
N PRO A 176 10.13 17.97 10.69
CA PRO A 176 10.97 18.71 9.74
C PRO A 176 10.25 19.88 9.06
N GLU A 177 8.98 19.71 8.67
CA GLU A 177 8.19 20.78 8.05
C GLU A 177 7.78 21.85 9.09
N LEU A 178 7.43 21.46 10.32
CA LEU A 178 7.16 22.44 11.40
C LEU A 178 8.41 23.26 11.76
N ALA A 179 9.60 22.63 11.83
CA ALA A 179 10.86 23.32 12.09
C ALA A 179 11.23 24.28 10.95
N LYS A 180 10.98 23.89 9.70
CA LYS A 180 11.14 24.75 8.53
C LYS A 180 10.21 25.96 8.60
N ALA A 181 8.93 25.76 8.93
CA ALA A 181 7.97 26.85 9.12
C ALA A 181 8.41 27.83 10.21
N GLU A 182 8.81 27.32 11.38
CA GLU A 182 9.28 28.14 12.50
C GLU A 182 10.54 28.96 12.14
N SER A 183 11.47 28.38 11.39
CA SER A 183 12.67 29.08 10.94
C SER A 183 12.34 30.27 10.01
N MET A 184 11.31 30.13 9.17
CA MET A 184 10.83 31.16 8.25
C MET A 184 10.04 32.26 8.95
N LEU A 185 9.37 31.94 10.07
CA LEU A 185 8.64 32.92 10.89
C LEU A 185 9.56 33.68 11.87
N LYS A 186 10.83 33.29 11.97
CA LYS A 186 11.77 33.87 12.94
C LYS A 186 12.06 35.33 12.62
N GLY A 187 11.48 36.23 13.42
CA GLY A 187 11.64 37.68 13.28
C GLY A 187 10.41 38.40 12.71
N ASP A 188 9.38 37.66 12.29
CA ASP A 188 8.09 38.20 11.89
C ASP A 188 7.16 38.34 13.11
N ASN A 189 6.92 39.57 13.55
CA ASN A 189 6.05 39.88 14.70
C ASN A 189 4.61 40.20 14.29
N SER A 190 4.20 39.88 13.07
CA SER A 190 2.82 40.09 12.61
C SER A 190 1.84 39.21 13.41
N ALA A 191 0.59 39.67 13.52
CA ALA A 191 -0.48 38.88 14.14
C ALA A 191 -0.72 37.56 13.39
N GLU A 192 -0.44 37.54 12.09
CA GLU A 192 -0.55 36.37 11.22
C GLU A 192 0.55 35.35 11.54
N ALA A 193 1.81 35.79 11.69
CA ALA A 193 2.92 34.95 12.14
C ALA A 193 2.66 34.37 13.53
N ALA A 194 2.11 35.17 14.45
CA ALA A 194 1.71 34.69 15.78
C ALA A 194 0.61 33.61 15.72
N GLY A 195 -0.38 33.78 14.83
CA GLY A 195 -1.43 32.77 14.59
C GLY A 195 -0.85 31.45 14.04
N LEU A 196 0.07 31.54 13.08
CA LEU A 196 0.71 30.36 12.49
C LEU A 196 1.66 29.65 13.48
N MET A 197 2.36 30.40 14.34
CA MET A 197 3.14 29.84 15.45
C MET A 197 2.27 29.11 16.49
N ALA A 198 1.05 29.58 16.74
CA ALA A 198 0.09 28.87 17.58
C ALA A 198 -0.35 27.54 16.94
N GLU A 199 -0.57 27.52 15.62
CA GLU A 199 -0.89 26.29 14.88
C GLU A 199 0.28 25.29 14.91
N ILE A 200 1.52 25.74 14.70
CA ILE A 200 2.72 24.90 14.87
C ILE A 200 2.77 24.27 16.27
N THR A 201 2.45 25.05 17.30
CA THR A 201 2.41 24.59 18.69
C THR A 201 1.32 23.53 18.89
N GLU A 202 0.13 23.72 18.33
CA GLU A 202 -0.98 22.77 18.39
C GLU A 202 -0.60 21.44 17.69
N VAL A 203 -0.01 21.50 16.49
CA VAL A 203 0.41 20.29 15.76
C VAL A 203 1.51 19.56 16.52
N ARG A 204 2.48 20.28 17.11
CA ARG A 204 3.51 19.67 17.97
C ARG A 204 2.93 19.04 19.23
N GLU A 205 1.90 19.65 19.84
CA GLU A 205 1.22 19.08 21.00
C GLU A 205 0.46 17.79 20.63
N LYS A 206 -0.22 17.79 19.48
CA LYS A 206 -0.84 16.58 18.92
C LYS A 206 0.21 15.51 18.61
N LEU A 207 1.33 15.87 17.97
CA LEU A 207 2.43 14.97 17.65
C LEU A 207 3.06 14.37 18.92
N ALA A 208 3.29 15.19 19.95
CA ALA A 208 3.82 14.75 21.24
C ALA A 208 2.90 13.79 22.01
N ASN A 209 1.62 13.70 21.63
CA ASN A 209 0.65 12.77 22.21
C ASN A 209 0.53 11.46 21.43
N ILE A 210 1.06 11.38 20.21
CA ILE A 210 1.03 10.17 19.38
C ILE A 210 2.25 9.31 19.67
N VAL A 211 1.99 8.12 20.19
CA VAL A 211 2.99 7.06 20.26
C VAL A 211 3.27 6.56 18.84
N SER A 212 4.51 6.66 18.39
CA SER A 212 4.91 6.20 17.04
C SER A 212 4.53 4.73 16.84
N SER A 213 4.22 4.34 15.60
CA SER A 213 3.95 2.94 15.26
C SER A 213 5.12 2.03 15.63
N GLN A 214 6.35 2.54 15.54
CA GLN A 214 7.57 1.84 15.93
C GLN A 214 7.65 1.62 17.45
N ASP A 215 7.38 2.63 18.27
CA ASP A 215 7.33 2.49 19.74
C ASP A 215 6.22 1.51 20.17
N LYS A 216 5.04 1.57 19.52
CA LYS A 216 3.97 0.57 19.74
C LYS A 216 4.44 -0.84 19.35
N GLY A 217 5.21 -0.95 18.26
CA GLY A 217 5.83 -2.20 17.84
C GLY A 217 6.80 -2.76 18.89
N TYR A 218 7.62 -1.92 19.50
CA TYR A 218 8.53 -2.32 20.57
C TYR A 218 7.79 -2.75 21.84
N VAL A 219 6.74 -2.04 22.24
CA VAL A 219 5.87 -2.47 23.36
C VAL A 219 5.24 -3.82 23.05
N SER A 220 4.67 -4.00 21.86
CA SER A 220 4.05 -5.27 21.45
C SER A 220 5.06 -6.42 21.38
N ALA A 221 6.31 -6.15 20.96
CA ALA A 221 7.38 -7.15 20.94
C ALA A 221 7.80 -7.56 22.36
N ALA A 222 7.93 -6.59 23.27
CA ALA A 222 8.21 -6.85 24.69
C ALA A 222 7.08 -7.65 25.35
N GLU A 223 5.82 -7.29 25.10
CA GLU A 223 4.65 -8.06 25.57
C GLU A 223 4.58 -9.47 24.97
N GLY A 224 5.01 -9.63 23.71
CA GLY A 224 5.11 -10.92 23.04
C GLY A 224 6.10 -11.85 23.75
N LYS A 225 7.26 -11.34 24.16
CA LYS A 225 8.25 -12.07 24.96
C LYS A 225 7.70 -12.43 26.35
N LEU A 226 6.98 -11.51 27.00
CA LEU A 226 6.28 -11.82 28.27
C LEU A 226 5.18 -12.87 28.13
N ARG A 227 4.52 -12.95 26.97
CA ARG A 227 3.55 -14.01 26.68
C ARG A 227 4.25 -15.35 26.50
N GLN A 228 5.38 -15.39 25.81
CA GLN A 228 6.20 -16.62 25.68
C GLN A 228 6.61 -17.16 27.05
N ILE A 229 7.00 -16.29 27.98
CA ILE A 229 7.30 -16.66 29.37
C ILE A 229 6.08 -17.33 30.02
N ARG A 230 4.89 -16.72 29.93
CA ARG A 230 3.65 -17.28 30.52
C ARG A 230 3.31 -18.64 29.93
N ASP A 231 3.32 -18.74 28.60
CA ASP A 231 2.99 -19.99 27.89
C ASP A 231 3.97 -21.12 28.21
N HIS A 232 5.25 -20.79 28.41
CA HIS A 232 6.28 -21.76 28.81
C HIS A 232 6.04 -22.28 30.22
N VAL A 233 5.75 -21.38 31.16
CA VAL A 233 5.49 -21.76 32.55
C VAL A 233 4.20 -22.56 32.69
N GLU A 234 3.15 -22.17 31.96
CA GLU A 234 1.88 -22.89 31.97
C GLU A 234 2.05 -24.32 31.43
N ARG A 235 2.83 -24.49 30.34
CA ARG A 235 3.18 -25.81 29.79
C ARG A 235 3.94 -26.69 30.76
N ASN A 236 4.76 -26.11 31.64
CA ASN A 236 5.55 -26.84 32.63
C ASN A 236 4.84 -26.99 33.99
N GLY A 237 3.52 -26.76 34.04
CA GLY A 237 2.72 -26.96 35.25
C GLY A 237 3.10 -26.03 36.40
N GLY A 238 3.58 -24.82 36.09
CA GLY A 238 4.00 -23.83 37.09
C GLY A 238 5.37 -24.08 37.72
N ARG A 239 6.14 -25.08 37.26
CA ARG A 239 7.50 -25.37 37.74
C ARG A 239 8.53 -24.95 36.69
N VAL A 240 9.57 -24.23 37.13
CA VAL A 240 10.70 -23.80 36.29
C VAL A 240 11.93 -24.59 36.71
N TYR A 241 12.46 -25.45 35.84
CA TYR A 241 13.66 -26.26 36.12
C TYR A 241 14.94 -25.49 35.73
N GLY A 242 16.12 -26.01 36.09
CA GLY A 242 17.40 -25.28 35.97
C GLY A 242 17.69 -24.67 34.60
N SER A 243 17.40 -25.38 33.50
CA SER A 243 17.55 -24.87 32.14
C SER A 243 16.45 -23.88 31.74
N ASP A 244 15.27 -23.96 32.34
CA ASP A 244 14.18 -23.02 32.09
C ASP A 244 14.47 -21.64 32.70
N LYS A 245 15.35 -21.58 33.72
CA LYS A 245 15.74 -20.33 34.36
C LYS A 245 16.55 -19.41 33.44
N GLU A 246 17.47 -19.96 32.68
CA GLU A 246 18.27 -19.20 31.72
C GLU A 246 17.40 -18.68 30.58
N TYR A 247 16.51 -19.53 30.04
CA TYR A 247 15.56 -19.14 29.00
C TYR A 247 14.59 -18.05 29.47
N PHE A 248 14.11 -18.14 30.72
CA PHE A 248 13.25 -17.13 31.33
C PHE A 248 13.95 -15.77 31.44
N GLU A 249 15.20 -15.75 31.91
CA GLU A 249 15.98 -14.51 32.04
C GLU A 249 16.38 -13.91 30.69
N GLU A 250 16.62 -14.76 29.68
CA GLU A 250 16.86 -14.32 28.30
C GLU A 250 15.63 -13.61 27.72
N LEU A 251 14.43 -14.16 27.92
CA LEU A 251 13.18 -13.52 27.47
C LEU A 251 12.89 -12.22 28.24
N CYS A 252 13.19 -12.17 29.54
CA CYS A 252 13.08 -10.93 30.33
C CYS A 252 14.04 -9.86 29.80
N ARG A 253 15.30 -10.22 29.52
CA ARG A 253 16.30 -9.31 28.95
C ARG A 253 15.90 -8.82 27.56
N GLY A 254 15.47 -9.71 26.68
CA GLY A 254 14.97 -9.32 25.36
C GLY A 254 13.77 -8.39 25.43
N SER A 255 12.88 -8.57 26.41
CA SER A 255 11.77 -7.63 26.67
C SER A 255 12.28 -6.24 27.07
N ILE A 256 13.27 -6.16 27.97
CA ILE A 256 13.90 -4.90 28.40
C ILE A 256 14.62 -4.21 27.22
N GLU A 257 15.34 -4.96 26.39
CA GLU A 257 16.01 -4.41 25.21
C GLU A 257 15.05 -3.79 24.19
N PHE A 258 13.84 -4.35 24.04
CA PHE A 258 12.79 -3.71 23.23
C PHE A 258 12.25 -2.45 23.91
N LEU A 259 12.04 -2.48 25.22
CA LEU A 259 11.61 -1.30 25.97
C LEU A 259 12.66 -0.17 25.91
N ASP A 260 13.95 -0.48 25.94
CA ASP A 260 15.02 0.53 25.85
C ASP A 260 15.08 1.24 24.50
N LYS A 261 14.55 0.62 23.44
CA LYS A 261 14.41 1.24 22.11
C LYS A 261 13.25 2.23 22.01
N ILE A 262 12.36 2.30 23.01
CA ILE A 262 11.31 3.32 23.06
C ILE A 262 11.94 4.66 23.40
N THR A 263 11.96 5.58 22.42
CA THR A 263 12.60 6.91 22.54
C THR A 263 11.60 8.03 22.79
N HIS A 264 10.30 7.72 22.90
CA HIS A 264 9.25 8.71 23.03
C HIS A 264 9.43 9.61 24.28
N PRO A 265 9.66 10.93 24.13
CA PRO A 265 10.16 11.79 25.20
C PRO A 265 9.20 11.97 26.39
N ARG A 266 7.88 11.90 26.15
CA ARG A 266 6.85 12.04 27.22
C ARG A 266 6.22 10.73 27.69
N LYS A 267 6.01 9.76 26.80
CA LYS A 267 5.28 8.52 27.07
C LYS A 267 6.15 7.29 27.28
N ALA A 268 7.48 7.38 27.12
CA ALA A 268 8.37 6.25 27.35
C ALA A 268 8.13 5.60 28.73
N ASN A 269 8.05 6.38 29.79
CA ASN A 269 7.84 5.84 31.14
C ASN A 269 6.44 5.20 31.30
N GLU A 270 5.39 5.82 30.75
CA GLU A 270 4.02 5.28 30.77
C GLU A 270 3.91 3.95 30.01
N LEU A 271 4.62 3.82 28.89
CA LEU A 271 4.63 2.62 28.06
C LEU A 271 5.50 1.50 28.64
N LYS A 272 6.63 1.85 29.25
CA LYS A 272 7.56 0.87 29.86
C LYS A 272 7.04 0.33 31.19
N ALA A 273 6.38 1.16 32.00
CA ALA A 273 6.02 0.83 33.37
C ALA A 273 5.18 -0.45 33.52
N PRO A 274 4.12 -0.70 32.72
CA PRO A 274 3.31 -1.93 32.83
C PRO A 274 4.12 -3.19 32.52
N VAL A 275 4.97 -3.13 31.50
CA VAL A 275 5.80 -4.27 31.06
C VAL A 275 6.91 -4.55 32.07
N LEU A 276 7.58 -3.52 32.58
CA LEU A 276 8.57 -3.65 33.65
C LEU A 276 7.96 -4.20 34.95
N ALA A 277 6.77 -3.72 35.33
CA ALA A 277 6.05 -4.24 36.49
C ALA A 277 5.71 -5.73 36.34
N GLU A 278 5.31 -6.16 35.13
CA GLU A 278 5.04 -7.57 34.85
C GLU A 278 6.32 -8.42 34.85
N ILE A 279 7.45 -7.92 34.32
CA ILE A 279 8.76 -8.59 34.44
C ILE A 279 9.13 -8.78 35.91
N SER A 280 9.03 -7.73 36.72
CA SER A 280 9.33 -7.80 38.16
C SER A 280 8.39 -8.78 38.89
N ARG A 281 7.11 -8.78 38.55
CA ARG A 281 6.12 -9.73 39.09
C ARG A 281 6.49 -11.16 38.71
N LEU A 282 6.82 -11.44 37.46
CA LEU A 282 7.17 -12.79 36.99
C LEU A 282 8.47 -13.26 37.64
N ARG A 283 9.51 -12.43 37.74
CA ARG A 283 10.76 -12.76 38.46
C ARG A 283 10.49 -13.13 39.92
N THR A 284 9.64 -12.35 40.59
CA THR A 284 9.24 -12.62 41.99
C THR A 284 8.47 -13.93 42.12
N LEU A 285 7.50 -14.16 41.23
CA LEU A 285 6.62 -15.34 41.25
C LEU A 285 7.41 -16.65 41.10
N TYR A 286 8.53 -16.62 40.37
CA TYR A 286 9.35 -17.80 40.09
C TYR A 286 10.66 -17.87 40.88
N GLY A 287 10.79 -17.06 41.94
CA GLY A 287 11.90 -17.15 42.88
C GLY A 287 13.25 -16.67 42.33
N PHE A 288 13.24 -15.75 41.36
CA PHE A 288 14.41 -15.01 40.93
C PHE A 288 14.58 -13.77 41.82
N THR A 289 15.04 -13.97 43.04
CA THR A 289 15.45 -12.85 43.91
C THR A 289 16.86 -12.39 43.53
N ASP A 290 16.99 -11.11 43.18
CA ASP A 290 18.26 -10.44 42.92
C ASP A 290 19.30 -10.77 44.00
N THR A 291 20.28 -11.58 43.63
CA THR A 291 21.47 -11.84 44.45
C THR A 291 22.70 -11.67 43.56
N GLY A 292 23.43 -10.58 43.79
CA GLY A 292 24.85 -10.52 43.48
C GLY A 292 25.24 -9.68 42.26
N ALA A 293 25.75 -8.48 42.56
CA ALA A 293 26.58 -7.68 41.68
C ALA A 293 27.73 -8.51 41.08
N LEU A 294 27.88 -8.48 39.75
CA LEU A 294 29.03 -9.01 39.04
C LEU A 294 30.05 -7.88 38.79
N ALA A 295 30.91 -7.66 39.79
CA ALA A 295 32.23 -7.08 39.58
C ALA A 295 33.22 -8.24 39.36
N GLY A 296 33.70 -8.41 38.12
CA GLY A 296 34.70 -9.40 37.75
C GLY A 296 35.73 -8.81 36.81
N ALA A 297 36.87 -8.39 37.37
CA ALA A 297 38.04 -7.92 36.63
C ALA A 297 38.72 -9.08 35.89
N VAL A 298 38.93 -8.93 34.59
CA VAL A 298 39.68 -9.88 33.74
C VAL A 298 41.05 -9.27 33.44
N SER A 299 42.11 -9.97 33.82
CA SER A 299 43.52 -9.67 33.52
C SER A 299 43.81 -9.74 32.01
N PRO A 300 44.77 -8.95 31.49
CA PRO A 300 45.03 -8.86 30.05
C PRO A 300 45.80 -10.09 29.52
N PRO A 301 45.44 -10.65 28.35
CA PRO A 301 46.22 -11.71 27.71
C PRO A 301 47.44 -11.15 26.98
N PRO A 302 48.47 -11.98 26.74
CA PRO A 302 49.75 -11.56 26.17
C PRO A 302 49.63 -11.19 24.69
N MET A 303 50.56 -10.34 24.24
CA MET A 303 50.62 -9.78 22.88
C MET A 303 50.50 -10.85 21.80
N SER A 304 49.39 -10.79 21.07
CA SER A 304 49.07 -11.62 19.91
C SER A 304 49.80 -11.09 18.67
N THR A 305 50.40 -12.02 17.92
CA THR A 305 51.00 -11.81 16.61
C THR A 305 50.01 -11.15 15.65
N ALA A 306 50.51 -10.20 14.83
CA ALA A 306 49.70 -9.43 13.89
C ALA A 306 48.75 -10.33 13.07
N PRO A 307 47.44 -10.01 13.03
CA PRO A 307 46.47 -10.82 12.33
C PRO A 307 46.78 -10.85 10.82
N PRO A 308 46.49 -11.97 10.14
CA PRO A 308 46.65 -12.08 8.70
C PRO A 308 45.74 -11.06 8.01
N LEU A 309 46.28 -10.40 6.98
CA LEU A 309 45.53 -9.48 6.13
C LEU A 309 44.40 -10.24 5.40
N PRO A 310 43.26 -9.59 5.12
CA PRO A 310 42.15 -10.19 4.40
C PRO A 310 42.55 -10.64 2.98
N SER A 311 41.90 -11.72 2.53
CA SER A 311 42.04 -12.32 1.21
C SER A 311 41.60 -11.34 0.10
N PRO A 312 42.13 -11.44 -1.13
CA PRO A 312 41.62 -10.69 -2.30
C PRO A 312 40.11 -10.88 -2.56
N HIS A 313 39.50 -11.95 -2.03
CA HIS A 313 38.07 -12.22 -2.16
C HIS A 313 37.19 -11.53 -1.11
N PHE A 314 37.79 -10.93 -0.07
CA PHE A 314 37.08 -10.33 1.05
C PHE A 314 36.13 -9.20 0.62
N ASP A 315 36.57 -8.31 -0.28
CA ASP A 315 35.72 -7.22 -0.77
C ASP A 315 34.51 -7.71 -1.58
N ASN A 316 34.66 -8.83 -2.29
CA ASN A 316 33.54 -9.46 -2.99
C ASN A 316 32.58 -10.11 -2.00
N ALA A 317 33.08 -10.81 -0.98
CA ALA A 317 32.23 -11.33 0.09
C ALA A 317 31.46 -10.21 0.80
N LYS A 318 32.10 -9.06 1.05
CA LYS A 318 31.46 -7.89 1.66
C LYS A 318 30.33 -7.31 0.80
N ARG A 319 30.54 -7.21 -0.52
CA ARG A 319 29.47 -6.80 -1.47
C ARG A 319 28.30 -7.78 -1.46
N LYS A 320 28.57 -9.08 -1.35
CA LYS A 320 27.54 -10.13 -1.27
C LYS A 320 26.71 -10.03 0.02
N VAL A 321 27.35 -9.83 1.18
CA VAL A 321 26.63 -9.57 2.45
C VAL A 321 25.80 -8.28 2.39
N PHE A 322 26.34 -7.22 1.78
CA PHE A 322 25.60 -5.96 1.58
C PHE A 322 24.36 -6.16 0.69
N ALA A 323 24.49 -6.85 -0.44
CA ALA A 323 23.37 -7.19 -1.31
C ALA A 323 22.32 -8.03 -0.58
N ALA A 324 22.74 -9.06 0.17
CA ALA A 324 21.86 -9.88 0.99
C ALA A 324 21.08 -9.05 2.01
N ASN A 325 21.72 -8.11 2.71
CA ASN A 325 21.05 -7.23 3.67
C ASN A 325 20.05 -6.27 2.99
N ASN A 326 20.37 -5.78 1.79
CA ASN A 326 19.43 -4.97 1.00
C ASN A 326 18.22 -5.80 0.55
N TYR A 327 18.43 -7.03 0.08
CA TYR A 327 17.34 -7.94 -0.29
C TYR A 327 16.47 -8.33 0.91
N PHE A 328 17.08 -8.57 2.07
CA PHE A 328 16.40 -8.84 3.32
C PHE A 328 15.44 -7.71 3.73
N THR A 329 15.83 -6.46 3.49
CA THR A 329 15.03 -5.27 3.85
C THR A 329 14.07 -4.80 2.75
N THR A 330 14.21 -5.31 1.52
CA THR A 330 13.40 -4.91 0.36
C THR A 330 12.19 -5.84 0.20
N PRO A 331 10.94 -5.32 0.28
CA PRO A 331 9.75 -6.13 0.05
C PRO A 331 9.79 -6.88 -1.29
N GLY A 332 9.55 -8.20 -1.27
CA GLY A 332 9.53 -9.04 -2.46
C GLY A 332 10.88 -9.58 -2.93
N ARG A 333 12.01 -9.22 -2.30
CA ARG A 333 13.35 -9.73 -2.65
C ARG A 333 13.97 -10.68 -1.63
N ILE A 334 13.26 -10.98 -0.55
CA ILE A 334 13.78 -11.79 0.56
C ILE A 334 14.29 -13.18 0.12
N GLU A 335 13.72 -13.77 -0.94
CA GLU A 335 14.17 -15.05 -1.55
C GLU A 335 15.61 -14.99 -2.12
N GLN A 336 16.12 -13.80 -2.44
CA GLN A 336 17.48 -13.60 -2.96
C GLN A 336 18.53 -13.46 -1.83
N THR A 337 18.10 -13.38 -0.56
CA THR A 337 19.00 -13.20 0.59
C THR A 337 19.90 -14.42 0.80
N GLU A 338 19.34 -15.62 0.86
CA GLU A 338 20.12 -16.85 1.16
C GLU A 338 21.16 -17.19 0.08
N PRO A 339 20.85 -17.13 -1.24
CA PRO A 339 21.85 -17.36 -2.28
C PRO A 339 23.07 -16.43 -2.18
N GLU A 340 22.86 -15.15 -1.85
CA GLU A 340 23.93 -14.17 -1.69
C GLU A 340 24.76 -14.43 -0.42
N LEU A 341 24.12 -14.82 0.69
CA LEU A 341 24.80 -15.23 1.93
C LEU A 341 25.65 -16.50 1.72
N ALA A 342 25.14 -17.49 0.99
CA ALA A 342 25.88 -18.70 0.66
C ALA A 342 27.11 -18.41 -0.22
N GLN A 343 26.99 -17.52 -1.21
CA GLN A 343 28.12 -17.07 -2.03
C GLN A 343 29.15 -16.28 -1.20
N ALA A 344 28.71 -15.42 -0.29
CA ALA A 344 29.60 -14.68 0.60
C ALA A 344 30.40 -15.63 1.50
N GLU A 345 29.77 -16.67 2.05
CA GLU A 345 30.42 -17.67 2.89
C GLU A 345 31.45 -18.49 2.11
N GLN A 346 31.12 -18.93 0.90
CA GLN A 346 32.04 -19.64 0.01
C GLN A 346 33.29 -18.80 -0.33
N LEU A 347 33.12 -17.49 -0.52
CA LEU A 347 34.24 -16.55 -0.76
C LEU A 347 35.13 -16.36 0.49
N LEU A 348 34.59 -16.63 1.68
CA LEU A 348 35.30 -16.51 2.95
C LEU A 348 35.98 -17.81 3.37
N ASP A 349 35.67 -18.99 2.83
CA ASP A 349 36.15 -20.29 3.32
C ASP A 349 37.68 -20.39 3.56
N SER A 350 38.49 -19.67 2.79
CA SER A 350 39.95 -19.65 2.92
C SER A 350 40.53 -18.47 3.72
N ASP A 351 39.69 -17.55 4.23
CA ASP A 351 40.12 -16.30 4.86
C ASP A 351 40.02 -16.36 6.40
N ALA A 352 41.18 -16.41 7.07
CA ALA A 352 41.29 -16.46 8.53
C ALA A 352 41.44 -15.08 9.18
N SER A 353 41.33 -13.98 8.42
CA SER A 353 41.43 -12.62 8.94
C SER A 353 40.32 -12.30 9.95
N ARG A 354 40.57 -11.30 10.80
CA ARG A 354 39.60 -10.84 11.80
C ARG A 354 38.36 -10.26 11.13
N GLU A 355 38.57 -9.60 10.00
CA GLU A 355 37.55 -9.02 9.14
C GLU A 355 36.65 -10.11 8.55
N ALA A 356 37.24 -11.20 8.03
CA ALA A 356 36.48 -12.36 7.55
C ALA A 356 35.63 -13.01 8.66
N ASN A 357 36.17 -13.13 9.87
CA ASN A 357 35.41 -13.64 11.02
C ASN A 357 34.24 -12.73 11.42
N THR A 358 34.44 -11.41 11.32
CA THR A 358 33.37 -10.43 11.57
C THR A 358 32.26 -10.58 10.52
N LEU A 359 32.64 -10.72 9.25
CA LEU A 359 31.69 -10.88 8.16
C LEU A 359 30.93 -12.22 8.23
N ARG A 360 31.57 -13.32 8.66
CA ARG A 360 30.89 -14.59 8.97
C ARG A 360 29.85 -14.46 10.09
N ALA A 361 30.15 -13.66 11.12
CA ALA A 361 29.19 -13.39 12.19
C ALA A 361 27.98 -12.58 11.68
N GLU A 362 28.19 -11.63 10.75
CA GLU A 362 27.09 -10.92 10.08
C GLU A 362 26.25 -11.86 9.20
N ILE A 363 26.87 -12.77 8.44
CA ILE A 363 26.18 -13.81 7.67
C ILE A 363 25.32 -14.67 8.60
N ALA A 364 25.86 -15.15 9.72
CA ALA A 364 25.14 -15.96 10.69
C ALA A 364 23.94 -15.21 11.29
N ALA A 365 24.11 -13.94 11.65
CA ALA A 365 23.04 -13.10 12.18
C ALA A 365 21.94 -12.82 11.14
N LEU A 366 22.29 -12.64 9.87
CA LEU A 366 21.31 -12.48 8.79
C LEU A 366 20.55 -13.78 8.51
N ARG A 367 21.22 -14.93 8.52
CA ARG A 367 20.56 -16.24 8.40
C ARG A 367 19.63 -16.54 9.58
N GLU A 368 20.03 -16.15 10.78
CA GLU A 368 19.17 -16.28 11.97
C GLU A 368 17.90 -15.45 11.82
N LYS A 369 18.02 -14.19 11.38
CA LYS A 369 16.87 -13.34 11.07
C LYS A 369 16.01 -13.89 9.92
N LEU A 370 16.64 -14.44 8.88
CA LEU A 370 15.94 -15.05 7.74
C LEU A 370 15.15 -16.29 8.17
N ALA A 371 15.70 -17.09 9.08
CA ALA A 371 15.05 -18.29 9.63
C ALA A 371 13.81 -17.99 10.49
N ASP A 372 13.58 -16.73 10.86
CA ASP A 372 12.41 -16.28 11.64
C ASP A 372 11.35 -15.59 10.77
N ILE A 373 11.59 -15.41 9.47
CA ILE A 373 10.65 -14.78 8.54
C ILE A 373 9.94 -15.85 7.71
N VAL A 374 8.60 -15.83 7.75
CA VAL A 374 7.77 -16.65 6.86
C VAL A 374 7.88 -16.10 5.44
N MET A 375 8.35 -16.94 4.51
CA MET A 375 8.52 -16.52 3.12
C MET A 375 7.15 -16.19 2.49
N PRO A 376 7.05 -15.18 1.60
CA PRO A 376 5.77 -14.80 0.96
C PRO A 376 5.06 -15.96 0.25
N SER A 377 5.84 -16.87 -0.35
CA SER A 377 5.36 -18.11 -0.98
C SER A 377 4.71 -19.07 0.04
N GLU A 378 5.31 -19.24 1.22
CA GLU A 378 4.74 -20.05 2.30
C GLU A 378 3.51 -19.39 2.93
N GLU A 379 3.52 -18.07 3.09
CA GLU A 379 2.34 -17.32 3.53
C GLU A 379 1.18 -17.42 2.53
N ALA A 380 1.48 -17.46 1.22
CA ALA A 380 0.49 -17.70 0.18
C ALA A 380 -0.12 -19.11 0.29
N HIS A 381 0.69 -20.14 0.56
CA HIS A 381 0.21 -21.50 0.81
C HIS A 381 -0.65 -21.59 2.08
N VAL A 382 -0.24 -20.93 3.17
CA VAL A 382 -1.04 -20.83 4.41
C VAL A 382 -2.38 -20.14 4.14
N ARG A 383 -2.39 -19.04 3.37
CA ARG A 383 -3.62 -18.32 2.99
C ARG A 383 -4.52 -19.12 2.05
N SER A 384 -3.95 -19.93 1.14
CA SER A 384 -4.73 -20.84 0.28
C SER A 384 -5.38 -21.94 1.11
N ALA A 385 -4.60 -22.62 1.94
CA ALA A 385 -5.09 -23.69 2.80
C ALA A 385 -6.20 -23.19 3.77
N LYS A 386 -6.03 -21.99 4.37
CA LYS A 386 -7.08 -21.38 5.20
C LYS A 386 -8.36 -21.10 4.43
N ARG A 387 -8.27 -20.57 3.21
CA ARG A 387 -9.44 -20.31 2.35
C ARG A 387 -10.16 -21.59 1.93
N GLU A 388 -9.41 -22.63 1.60
CA GLU A 388 -9.97 -23.94 1.23
C GLU A 388 -10.68 -24.60 2.42
N VAL A 389 -10.08 -24.59 3.61
CA VAL A 389 -10.73 -25.09 4.84
C VAL A 389 -11.99 -24.28 5.18
N GLN A 390 -11.94 -22.95 5.06
CA GLN A 390 -13.10 -22.10 5.26
C GLN A 390 -14.21 -22.38 4.23
N SER A 391 -13.86 -22.64 2.97
CA SER A 391 -14.86 -23.03 1.95
C SER A 391 -15.55 -24.36 2.31
N VAL A 392 -14.81 -25.33 2.86
CA VAL A 392 -15.42 -26.58 3.36
C VAL A 392 -16.31 -26.31 4.57
N ARG A 393 -15.87 -25.45 5.50
CA ARG A 393 -16.66 -25.00 6.66
C ARG A 393 -18.00 -24.39 6.25
N ASP A 394 -17.96 -23.44 5.31
CA ASP A 394 -19.14 -22.74 4.84
C ASP A 394 -20.10 -23.71 4.14
N TYR A 395 -19.57 -24.67 3.38
CA TYR A 395 -20.37 -25.73 2.76
C TYR A 395 -21.03 -26.66 3.80
N VAL A 396 -20.30 -27.05 4.86
CA VAL A 396 -20.85 -27.83 5.98
C VAL A 396 -22.01 -27.08 6.65
N ASN A 397 -21.83 -25.78 6.90
CA ASN A 397 -22.86 -24.92 7.50
C ASN A 397 -24.08 -24.78 6.58
N GLN A 398 -23.88 -24.63 5.27
CA GLN A 398 -24.95 -24.51 4.28
C GLN A 398 -25.74 -25.81 4.10
N GLN A 399 -25.07 -26.97 4.24
CA GLN A 399 -25.65 -28.29 4.00
C GLN A 399 -26.08 -29.01 5.29
N ARG A 400 -26.24 -28.28 6.41
CA ARG A 400 -26.49 -28.86 7.73
C ARG A 400 -27.68 -29.84 7.78
N GLU A 401 -28.71 -29.59 6.98
CA GLU A 401 -29.90 -30.46 6.86
C GLU A 401 -29.64 -31.76 6.07
N PHE A 402 -28.62 -31.78 5.20
CA PHE A 402 -28.25 -32.92 4.34
C PHE A 402 -27.07 -33.73 4.87
N LEU A 403 -26.42 -33.29 5.94
CA LEU A 403 -25.27 -33.98 6.57
C LEU A 403 -25.61 -35.39 7.07
N GLY A 404 -26.88 -35.79 7.13
CA GLY A 404 -27.28 -37.18 7.41
C GLY A 404 -26.94 -38.19 6.30
N ARG A 405 -26.61 -37.73 5.07
CA ARG A 405 -26.28 -38.62 3.94
C ARG A 405 -24.80 -39.01 3.98
N GLY A 406 -24.53 -40.31 3.95
CA GLY A 406 -23.16 -40.87 4.00
C GLY A 406 -22.23 -40.31 2.91
N ASP A 407 -22.72 -40.20 1.69
CA ASP A 407 -21.93 -39.78 0.52
C ASP A 407 -21.41 -38.33 0.66
N THR A 408 -22.20 -37.44 1.26
CA THR A 408 -21.82 -36.04 1.48
C THR A 408 -20.70 -35.93 2.52
N LYS A 409 -20.74 -36.74 3.58
CA LYS A 409 -19.69 -36.80 4.60
C LYS A 409 -18.37 -37.30 4.01
N GLN A 410 -18.42 -38.36 3.20
CA GLN A 410 -17.24 -38.94 2.57
C GLN A 410 -16.59 -37.98 1.56
N HIS A 411 -17.41 -37.28 0.76
CA HIS A 411 -16.89 -36.27 -0.18
C HIS A 411 -16.18 -35.11 0.55
N LEU A 412 -16.74 -34.64 1.67
CA LEU A 412 -16.14 -33.56 2.45
C LEU A 412 -14.85 -33.99 3.14
N ASP A 413 -14.79 -35.22 3.65
CA ASP A 413 -13.56 -35.77 4.22
C ASP A 413 -12.45 -35.92 3.18
N GLN A 414 -12.78 -36.36 1.95
CA GLN A 414 -11.83 -36.41 0.84
C GLN A 414 -11.29 -35.02 0.47
N ARG A 415 -12.14 -33.98 0.47
CA ARG A 415 -11.66 -32.60 0.24
C ARG A 415 -10.73 -32.13 1.36
N LEU A 416 -11.05 -32.42 2.63
CA LEU A 416 -10.17 -32.08 3.75
C LEU A 416 -8.82 -32.82 3.67
N GLN A 417 -8.83 -34.10 3.27
CA GLN A 417 -7.60 -34.87 3.06
C GLN A 417 -6.75 -34.29 1.93
N LYS A 418 -7.37 -33.88 0.83
CA LYS A 418 -6.69 -33.21 -0.29
C LYS A 418 -5.98 -31.91 0.15
N ILE A 419 -6.59 -31.12 1.03
CA ILE A 419 -5.96 -29.89 1.57
C ILE A 419 -4.70 -30.25 2.39
N ILE A 420 -4.75 -31.32 3.18
CA ILE A 420 -3.58 -31.80 3.93
C ILE A 420 -2.46 -32.19 2.95
N ASP A 421 -2.79 -33.00 1.95
CA ASP A 421 -1.80 -33.62 1.07
C ASP A 421 -1.22 -32.63 0.03
N GLU A 422 -2.00 -31.65 -0.44
CA GLU A 422 -1.58 -30.73 -1.51
C GLU A 422 -1.16 -29.34 -1.03
N SER A 423 -1.77 -28.82 0.04
CA SER A 423 -1.57 -27.45 0.50
C SER A 423 -0.67 -27.39 1.73
N LEU A 424 -0.85 -28.29 2.70
CA LEU A 424 -0.03 -28.29 3.93
C LEU A 424 1.35 -28.95 3.75
N THR A 425 1.51 -29.88 2.81
CA THR A 425 2.83 -30.48 2.48
C THR A 425 3.79 -29.50 1.82
N LYS A 426 3.29 -28.41 1.21
CA LYS A 426 4.10 -27.37 0.58
C LYS A 426 4.65 -26.33 1.56
N ILE A 427 4.16 -26.31 2.80
CA ILE A 427 4.69 -25.47 3.87
C ILE A 427 5.89 -26.21 4.49
N ASN A 428 7.11 -25.91 4.02
CA ASN A 428 8.34 -26.60 4.38
C ASN A 428 9.29 -25.76 5.25
N HIS A 429 8.75 -24.74 5.91
CA HIS A 429 9.51 -23.84 6.76
C HIS A 429 10.31 -24.59 7.84
N PRO A 430 11.64 -24.44 7.92
CA PRO A 430 12.51 -25.29 8.74
C PRO A 430 12.21 -25.21 10.25
N ARG A 431 11.77 -24.04 10.76
CA ARG A 431 11.41 -23.83 12.17
C ARG A 431 9.91 -23.66 12.42
N MET A 432 9.18 -23.00 11.51
CA MET A 432 7.78 -22.61 11.74
C MET A 432 6.75 -23.51 11.07
N ALA A 433 7.13 -24.53 10.29
CA ALA A 433 6.16 -25.37 9.59
C ALA A 433 5.11 -25.97 10.52
N THR A 434 5.52 -26.46 11.70
CA THR A 434 4.60 -26.99 12.71
C THR A 434 3.64 -25.92 13.23
N GLN A 435 4.13 -24.72 13.52
CA GLN A 435 3.33 -23.61 14.02
C GLN A 435 2.32 -23.09 12.98
N LEU A 436 2.72 -23.05 11.71
CA LEU A 436 1.88 -22.60 10.60
C LEU A 436 0.80 -23.63 10.24
N LYS A 437 1.13 -24.94 10.31
CA LYS A 437 0.18 -26.03 10.03
C LYS A 437 -0.82 -26.27 11.17
N ALA A 438 -0.39 -26.10 12.42
CA ALA A 438 -1.18 -26.42 13.61
C ALA A 438 -2.61 -25.84 13.63
N PRO A 439 -2.84 -24.52 13.40
CA PRO A 439 -4.21 -23.98 13.43
C PRO A 439 -5.09 -24.52 12.30
N ILE A 440 -4.52 -24.83 11.13
CA ILE A 440 -5.27 -25.38 10.00
C ILE A 440 -5.63 -26.84 10.27
N LEU A 441 -4.69 -27.63 10.80
CA LEU A 441 -4.95 -29.02 11.19
C LEU A 441 -5.97 -29.11 12.33
N ALA A 442 -5.94 -28.17 13.29
CA ALA A 442 -6.94 -28.08 14.35
C ALA A 442 -8.35 -27.81 13.79
N GLU A 443 -8.49 -26.89 12.84
CA GLU A 443 -9.79 -26.62 12.19
C GLU A 443 -10.26 -27.83 11.37
N ILE A 444 -9.37 -28.49 10.62
CA ILE A 444 -9.72 -29.72 9.88
C ILE A 444 -10.20 -30.82 10.84
N ALA A 445 -9.53 -30.99 11.98
CA ALA A 445 -9.94 -31.96 13.00
C ALA A 445 -11.32 -31.63 13.58
N LEU A 446 -11.61 -30.34 13.78
CA LEU A 446 -12.91 -29.88 14.28
C LEU A 446 -14.02 -30.13 13.26
N ILE A 447 -13.79 -29.84 11.97
CA ILE A 447 -14.75 -30.15 10.89
C ILE A 447 -14.99 -31.67 10.78
N ARG A 448 -13.93 -32.49 10.83
CA ARG A 448 -14.06 -33.97 10.80
C ARG A 448 -14.90 -34.51 11.97
N SER A 449 -14.72 -33.93 13.16
CA SER A 449 -15.52 -34.25 14.34
C SER A 449 -17.00 -33.94 14.13
N GLU A 450 -17.33 -32.78 13.56
CA GLU A 450 -18.72 -32.38 13.26
C GLU A 450 -19.38 -33.25 12.20
N LEU A 451 -18.60 -33.72 11.22
CA LEU A 451 -19.08 -34.67 10.23
C LEU A 451 -19.34 -36.06 10.84
N GLY A 452 -18.88 -36.32 12.07
CA GLY A 452 -18.94 -37.64 12.70
C GLY A 452 -18.07 -38.66 11.97
N VAL A 453 -17.00 -38.20 11.31
CA VAL A 453 -16.01 -39.06 10.67
C VAL A 453 -14.98 -39.42 11.72
N THR A 454 -15.22 -40.51 12.45
CA THR A 454 -14.20 -41.11 13.32
C THR A 454 -13.13 -41.76 12.44
N THR A 455 -11.87 -41.33 12.59
CA THR A 455 -10.72 -41.91 11.90
C THR A 455 -10.73 -43.44 12.08
N PRO A 456 -10.92 -44.25 11.03
CA PRO A 456 -11.06 -45.68 11.20
C PRO A 456 -9.70 -46.30 11.53
N THR A 457 -9.57 -46.93 12.70
CA THR A 457 -8.57 -47.97 12.92
C THR A 457 -8.92 -49.15 12.02
N PHE A 458 -8.06 -49.39 11.04
CA PHE A 458 -8.15 -50.47 10.06
C PHE A 458 -8.49 -51.82 10.73
N SER A 459 -9.60 -52.43 10.32
CA SER A 459 -9.85 -53.87 10.47
C SER A 459 -10.38 -54.39 9.14
N PRO A 460 -9.82 -55.48 8.57
CA PRO A 460 -10.25 -55.98 7.27
C PRO A 460 -11.54 -56.80 7.42
N GLN A 461 -12.56 -56.49 6.64
CA GLN A 461 -13.76 -57.34 6.49
C GLN A 461 -13.73 -58.08 5.13
N PRO A 462 -14.20 -59.34 5.09
CA PRO A 462 -14.10 -60.21 3.91
C PRO A 462 -15.31 -60.07 2.97
N SER A 463 -15.10 -60.49 1.72
CA SER A 463 -16.04 -60.51 0.60
C SER A 463 -17.30 -61.36 0.84
N PRO A 464 -18.47 -60.99 0.29
CA PRO A 464 -19.66 -61.83 0.33
C PRO A 464 -19.71 -62.79 -0.88
N THR A 465 -19.85 -64.08 -0.57
CA THR A 465 -20.16 -65.15 -1.50
C THR A 465 -21.68 -65.24 -1.71
N ALA A 466 -22.07 -65.51 -2.95
CA ALA A 466 -23.45 -65.73 -3.39
C ALA A 466 -24.10 -66.98 -2.77
N THR A 467 -25.40 -66.90 -2.47
CA THR A 467 -26.34 -68.02 -2.64
C THR A 467 -27.79 -67.54 -2.47
N LEU A 468 -28.65 -67.78 -3.46
CA LEU A 468 -30.09 -67.88 -3.26
C LEU A 468 -30.63 -68.90 -4.26
N ALA A 469 -30.79 -70.13 -3.76
CA ALA A 469 -31.47 -71.22 -4.43
C ALA A 469 -32.80 -71.47 -3.72
N GLN A 470 -33.84 -71.63 -4.56
CA GLN A 470 -35.00 -72.51 -4.41
C GLN A 470 -35.85 -72.44 -3.13
N ALA A 471 -37.15 -72.15 -3.30
CA ALA A 471 -38.22 -73.13 -3.05
C ALA A 471 -39.61 -72.53 -3.32
N ARG A 472 -40.38 -73.12 -4.25
CA ARG A 472 -41.58 -73.93 -3.95
C ARG A 472 -42.42 -74.17 -5.21
N SER A 473 -42.56 -75.44 -5.50
CA SER A 473 -43.41 -76.01 -6.54
C SER A 473 -44.69 -76.58 -5.90
N GLN A 474 -45.71 -76.75 -6.75
CA GLN A 474 -46.83 -77.71 -6.69
C GLN A 474 -48.06 -77.39 -5.84
N VAL A 475 -49.24 -77.35 -6.50
CA VAL A 475 -50.38 -78.30 -6.41
C VAL A 475 -51.19 -78.16 -7.73
N ARG A 476 -51.12 -79.06 -8.73
CA ARG A 476 -51.82 -80.33 -9.00
C ARG A 476 -53.37 -80.30 -9.01
N SER A 477 -53.93 -80.27 -10.22
CA SER A 477 -55.03 -81.09 -10.81
C SER A 477 -56.11 -81.72 -9.90
N GLY A 478 -57.39 -81.44 -10.22
CA GLY A 478 -58.54 -82.33 -9.95
C GLY A 478 -58.52 -83.61 -10.82
N PRO A 479 -59.41 -84.59 -10.60
CA PRO A 479 -60.87 -84.39 -10.74
C PRO A 479 -61.79 -85.10 -9.70
N GLN A 480 -63.05 -84.65 -9.70
CA GLN A 480 -64.36 -85.21 -9.26
C GLN A 480 -64.43 -86.52 -8.42
N PRO A 481 -65.38 -86.60 -7.46
CA PRO A 481 -66.70 -87.15 -7.78
C PRO A 481 -67.91 -86.43 -7.15
N THR A 482 -69.05 -86.53 -7.83
CA THR A 482 -70.41 -86.14 -7.44
C THR A 482 -70.95 -86.92 -6.24
N PRO A 483 -71.73 -86.27 -5.35
CA PRO A 483 -72.83 -86.92 -4.67
C PRO A 483 -74.18 -86.30 -5.05
N ASN A 484 -75.06 -87.20 -5.44
CA ASN A 484 -76.48 -87.02 -5.66
C ASN A 484 -77.15 -86.51 -4.37
N PHE A 485 -77.70 -85.30 -4.36
CA PHE A 485 -78.48 -84.77 -3.24
C PHE A 485 -79.96 -84.75 -3.60
N GLY A 486 -80.76 -85.42 -2.77
CA GLY A 486 -82.21 -85.41 -2.85
C GLY A 486 -82.75 -83.99 -2.73
N MET A 487 -83.65 -83.65 -3.65
CA MET A 487 -84.42 -82.41 -3.64
C MET A 487 -85.41 -82.44 -2.48
N ASP A 488 -85.00 -81.98 -1.31
CA ASP A 488 -85.94 -81.31 -0.41
C ASP A 488 -86.34 -80.02 -1.12
N ALA A 489 -87.63 -79.88 -1.43
CA ALA A 489 -88.17 -78.73 -2.14
C ALA A 489 -87.77 -77.45 -1.38
N LEU A 490 -86.84 -76.68 -1.97
CA LEU A 490 -86.46 -75.36 -1.51
C LEU A 490 -87.72 -74.53 -1.27
N SER A 491 -87.76 -73.81 -0.16
CA SER A 491 -88.78 -72.79 0.06
C SER A 491 -88.75 -71.81 -1.12
N PHE A 492 -89.93 -71.35 -1.56
CA PHE A 492 -90.06 -70.34 -2.62
C PHE A 492 -89.17 -69.10 -2.35
N GLU A 493 -89.03 -68.70 -1.08
CA GLU A 493 -88.16 -67.59 -0.69
C GLU A 493 -86.67 -67.89 -0.93
N ASP A 494 -86.20 -69.11 -0.67
CA ASP A 494 -84.81 -69.50 -0.90
C ASP A 494 -84.52 -69.63 -2.40
N GLN A 495 -85.50 -70.06 -3.19
CA GLN A 495 -85.39 -70.12 -4.65
C GLN A 495 -85.35 -68.72 -5.27
N ASP A 496 -86.14 -67.76 -4.76
CA ASP A 496 -86.07 -66.35 -5.17
C ASP A 496 -84.71 -65.72 -4.77
N ARG A 497 -84.24 -65.95 -3.53
CA ARG A 497 -82.93 -65.48 -3.06
C ARG A 497 -81.78 -66.04 -3.90
N LEU A 498 -81.77 -67.33 -4.23
CA LEU A 498 -80.78 -67.94 -5.13
C LEU A 498 -80.85 -67.32 -6.54
N SER A 499 -82.05 -67.05 -7.05
CA SER A 499 -82.24 -66.44 -8.37
C SER A 499 -81.76 -64.98 -8.42
N ARG A 500 -81.90 -64.24 -7.32
CA ARG A 500 -81.34 -62.88 -7.17
C ARG A 500 -79.81 -62.93 -7.04
N ALA A 501 -79.27 -63.81 -6.19
CA ALA A 501 -77.83 -64.00 -6.05
C ALA A 501 -77.17 -64.38 -7.37
N LYS A 502 -77.77 -65.30 -8.16
CA LYS A 502 -77.31 -65.66 -9.51
C LYS A 502 -77.25 -64.46 -10.46
N ARG A 503 -78.28 -63.60 -10.45
CA ARG A 503 -78.29 -62.37 -11.25
C ARG A 503 -77.17 -61.41 -10.84
N THR A 504 -76.95 -61.25 -9.53
CA THR A 504 -75.86 -60.41 -9.00
C THR A 504 -74.48 -60.97 -9.38
N ILE A 505 -74.28 -62.28 -9.30
CA ILE A 505 -73.04 -62.97 -9.71
C ILE A 505 -72.79 -62.83 -11.22
N ALA A 506 -73.84 -62.99 -12.05
CA ALA A 506 -73.75 -62.78 -13.49
C ALA A 506 -73.38 -61.33 -13.85
N HIS A 507 -73.89 -60.34 -13.09
CA HIS A 507 -73.52 -58.94 -13.26
C HIS A 507 -72.05 -58.70 -12.85
N ALA A 508 -71.60 -59.28 -11.74
CA ALA A 508 -70.20 -59.23 -11.32
C ALA A 508 -69.27 -59.82 -12.38
N ARG A 509 -69.63 -60.97 -12.97
CA ARG A 509 -68.90 -61.58 -14.10
C ARG A 509 -68.84 -60.65 -15.31
N SER A 510 -69.98 -60.08 -15.72
CA SER A 510 -70.02 -59.14 -16.86
C SER A 510 -69.13 -57.90 -16.62
N ASN A 511 -69.05 -57.42 -15.38
CA ASN A 511 -68.18 -56.32 -15.00
C ASN A 511 -66.69 -56.71 -15.06
N ILE A 512 -66.33 -57.92 -14.62
CA ILE A 512 -64.98 -58.46 -14.76
C ILE A 512 -64.61 -58.61 -16.25
N GLU A 513 -65.47 -59.22 -17.05
CA GLU A 513 -65.26 -59.42 -18.49
C GLU A 513 -65.11 -58.10 -19.26
N SER A 514 -65.86 -57.07 -18.87
CA SER A 514 -65.77 -55.72 -19.42
C SER A 514 -64.67 -54.86 -18.78
N ARG A 515 -63.87 -55.42 -17.88
CA ARG A 515 -62.79 -54.75 -17.12
C ARG A 515 -63.25 -53.60 -16.22
N ARG A 516 -64.53 -53.52 -15.89
CA ARG A 516 -65.08 -52.57 -14.92
C ARG A 516 -64.99 -53.19 -13.53
N THR A 517 -63.81 -53.12 -12.92
CA THR A 517 -63.52 -53.80 -11.63
C THR A 517 -64.03 -53.03 -10.41
N GLU A 518 -64.49 -51.79 -10.61
CA GLU A 518 -65.09 -50.93 -9.58
C GLU A 518 -66.46 -51.48 -9.13
N GLY A 519 -66.65 -51.67 -7.83
CA GLY A 519 -67.92 -52.15 -7.26
C GLY A 519 -68.19 -53.65 -7.40
N VAL A 520 -67.32 -54.43 -8.05
CA VAL A 520 -67.50 -55.88 -8.20
C VAL A 520 -67.48 -56.62 -6.86
N GLU A 521 -66.64 -56.20 -5.91
CA GLU A 521 -66.65 -56.77 -4.55
C GLU A 521 -67.95 -56.48 -3.79
N ASN A 522 -68.58 -55.33 -4.05
CA ASN A 522 -69.90 -55.04 -3.47
C ASN A 522 -70.96 -56.00 -4.04
N LEU A 523 -70.88 -56.32 -5.33
CA LEU A 523 -71.76 -57.32 -5.94
C LEU A 523 -71.52 -58.73 -5.35
N PHE A 524 -70.27 -59.10 -5.05
CA PHE A 524 -69.98 -60.35 -4.33
C PHE A 524 -70.52 -60.34 -2.90
N PHE A 525 -70.37 -59.23 -2.18
CA PHE A 525 -70.90 -59.05 -0.83
C PHE A 525 -72.43 -59.12 -0.80
N ASP A 526 -73.10 -58.47 -1.75
CA ASP A 526 -74.56 -58.49 -1.91
C ASP A 526 -75.05 -59.91 -2.24
N ALA A 527 -74.38 -60.60 -3.16
CA ALA A 527 -74.68 -61.98 -3.48
C ALA A 527 -74.50 -62.91 -2.27
N ALA A 528 -73.42 -62.75 -1.50
CA ALA A 528 -73.17 -63.52 -0.28
C ALA A 528 -74.24 -63.24 0.79
N SER A 529 -74.65 -61.99 0.96
CA SER A 529 -75.70 -61.57 1.89
C SER A 529 -77.07 -62.17 1.54
N LEU A 530 -77.43 -62.20 0.25
CA LEU A 530 -78.66 -62.83 -0.25
C LEU A 530 -78.67 -64.35 -0.01
N MET A 531 -77.50 -64.99 -0.01
CA MET A 531 -77.34 -66.43 0.20
C MET A 531 -77.15 -66.84 1.67
N ALA A 532 -76.90 -65.89 2.57
CA ALA A 532 -76.64 -66.16 3.99
C ALA A 532 -77.69 -67.07 4.68
N PRO A 533 -79.01 -66.90 4.48
CA PRO A 533 -80.03 -67.72 5.15
C PRO A 533 -80.25 -69.10 4.49
N ILE A 534 -79.60 -69.38 3.36
CA ILE A 534 -79.79 -70.61 2.57
C ILE A 534 -78.84 -71.69 3.09
N SER A 535 -79.28 -72.96 3.11
CA SER A 535 -78.43 -74.08 3.54
C SER A 535 -77.16 -74.19 2.69
N ASP A 536 -76.07 -74.60 3.33
CA ASP A 536 -74.74 -74.65 2.70
C ASP A 536 -74.71 -75.55 1.47
N THR A 537 -75.45 -76.67 1.50
CA THR A 537 -75.59 -77.59 0.37
C THR A 537 -76.15 -76.91 -0.88
N ASN A 538 -77.12 -76.01 -0.71
CA ASN A 538 -77.82 -75.38 -1.84
C ASN A 538 -77.05 -74.16 -2.41
N LYS A 539 -76.23 -73.49 -1.60
CA LYS A 539 -75.44 -72.31 -2.03
C LYS A 539 -73.97 -72.62 -2.41
N ALA A 540 -73.46 -73.82 -2.13
CA ALA A 540 -72.05 -74.19 -2.34
C ALA A 540 -71.52 -73.88 -3.76
N HIS A 541 -72.30 -74.14 -4.81
CA HIS A 541 -71.90 -73.87 -6.18
C HIS A 541 -71.68 -72.37 -6.46
N LEU A 542 -72.54 -71.50 -5.94
CA LEU A 542 -72.45 -70.06 -6.12
C LEU A 542 -71.32 -69.44 -5.30
N VAL A 543 -71.04 -69.97 -4.10
CA VAL A 543 -69.88 -69.56 -3.31
C VAL A 543 -68.58 -69.92 -4.02
N ALA A 544 -68.48 -71.13 -4.59
CA ALA A 544 -67.34 -71.52 -5.41
C ALA A 544 -67.18 -70.64 -6.66
N GLU A 545 -68.30 -70.26 -7.29
CA GLU A 545 -68.32 -69.33 -8.43
C GLU A 545 -67.86 -67.92 -8.03
N ILE A 546 -68.27 -67.39 -6.85
CA ILE A 546 -67.77 -66.12 -6.31
C ILE A 546 -66.25 -66.19 -6.08
N GLU A 547 -65.72 -67.27 -5.50
CA GLU A 547 -64.28 -67.42 -5.25
C GLU A 547 -63.46 -67.60 -6.55
N GLN A 548 -64.05 -68.21 -7.58
CA GLN A 548 -63.46 -68.21 -8.91
C GLN A 548 -63.45 -66.79 -9.48
N LEU A 549 -64.58 -66.09 -9.42
CA LEU A 549 -64.71 -64.72 -9.95
C LEU A 549 -63.85 -63.71 -9.18
N ARG A 550 -63.58 -63.91 -7.89
CA ARG A 550 -62.59 -63.13 -7.13
C ARG A 550 -61.17 -63.30 -7.67
N ARG A 551 -60.78 -64.55 -7.99
CA ARG A 551 -59.49 -64.82 -8.64
C ARG A 551 -59.41 -64.19 -10.03
N GLU A 552 -60.50 -64.27 -10.80
CA GLU A 552 -60.59 -63.61 -12.12
C GLU A 552 -60.59 -62.07 -12.00
N LEU A 553 -61.23 -61.51 -10.96
CA LEU A 553 -61.21 -60.08 -10.64
C LEU A 553 -59.80 -59.61 -10.30
N GLU A 554 -59.09 -60.30 -9.41
CA GLU A 554 -57.71 -59.95 -9.04
C GLU A 554 -56.76 -60.09 -10.25
N ALA A 555 -56.92 -61.13 -11.06
CA ALA A 555 -56.17 -61.26 -12.32
C ALA A 555 -56.49 -60.10 -13.30
N THR A 556 -57.76 -59.68 -13.39
CA THR A 556 -58.19 -58.56 -14.24
C THR A 556 -57.68 -57.22 -13.72
N ARG A 557 -57.70 -57.00 -12.40
CA ARG A 557 -57.11 -55.83 -11.74
C ARG A 557 -55.61 -55.75 -11.98
N LEU A 558 -54.89 -56.85 -11.75
CA LEU A 558 -53.46 -56.92 -12.02
C LEU A 558 -53.14 -56.64 -13.51
N ALA A 559 -53.93 -57.20 -14.44
CA ALA A 559 -53.75 -56.96 -15.86
C ALA A 559 -54.02 -55.48 -16.25
N GLU A 560 -55.04 -54.86 -15.66
CA GLU A 560 -55.37 -53.45 -15.91
C GLU A 560 -54.35 -52.50 -15.29
N ASP A 561 -53.93 -52.76 -14.05
CA ASP A 561 -52.85 -52.03 -13.38
C ASP A 561 -51.54 -52.16 -14.18
N THR A 562 -51.22 -53.35 -14.67
CA THR A 562 -50.07 -53.58 -15.56
C THR A 562 -50.18 -52.73 -16.83
N ARG A 563 -51.37 -52.67 -17.45
CA ARG A 563 -51.63 -51.85 -18.65
C ARG A 563 -51.44 -50.35 -18.38
N ILE A 564 -51.94 -49.86 -17.24
CA ILE A 564 -51.81 -48.45 -16.85
C ILE A 564 -50.35 -48.09 -16.60
N ILE A 565 -49.66 -48.89 -15.78
CA ILE A 565 -48.25 -48.65 -15.43
C ILE A 565 -47.36 -48.71 -16.66
N THR A 566 -47.51 -49.72 -17.51
CA THR A 566 -46.75 -49.82 -18.76
C THR A 566 -47.02 -48.65 -19.70
N GLY A 567 -48.29 -48.24 -19.88
CA GLY A 567 -48.63 -47.08 -20.69
C GLY A 567 -48.01 -45.77 -20.20
N GLU A 568 -47.92 -45.57 -18.87
CA GLU A 568 -47.26 -44.41 -18.28
C GLU A 568 -45.74 -44.45 -18.44
N LEU A 569 -45.12 -45.61 -18.21
CA LEU A 569 -43.68 -45.80 -18.36
C LEU A 569 -43.25 -45.68 -19.83
N ASP A 570 -43.99 -46.27 -20.76
CA ASP A 570 -43.71 -46.16 -22.20
C ASP A 570 -43.81 -44.72 -22.67
N ARG A 571 -44.81 -43.94 -22.22
CA ARG A 571 -44.91 -42.52 -22.58
C ARG A 571 -43.68 -41.75 -22.08
N LYS A 572 -43.33 -41.92 -20.80
CA LYS A 572 -42.18 -41.21 -20.20
C LYS A 572 -40.85 -41.65 -20.80
N LEU A 573 -40.70 -42.92 -21.14
CA LEU A 573 -39.50 -43.44 -21.78
C LEU A 573 -39.39 -42.97 -23.23
N CYS A 574 -40.51 -42.88 -23.94
CA CYS A 574 -40.56 -42.31 -25.29
C CYS A 574 -40.10 -40.83 -25.27
N ASP A 575 -40.49 -40.06 -24.24
CA ASP A 575 -39.96 -38.69 -24.04
C ASP A 575 -38.43 -38.70 -23.84
N VAL A 576 -37.89 -39.63 -23.05
CA VAL A 576 -36.43 -39.80 -22.86
C VAL A 576 -35.74 -40.20 -24.16
N GLU A 577 -36.31 -41.16 -24.92
CA GLU A 577 -35.79 -41.63 -26.20
C GLU A 577 -35.78 -40.48 -27.23
N ALA A 578 -36.88 -39.75 -27.39
CA ALA A 578 -36.98 -38.60 -28.31
C ALA A 578 -36.02 -37.46 -27.93
N GLU A 579 -35.88 -37.16 -26.64
CA GLU A 579 -34.97 -36.12 -26.18
C GLU A 579 -33.50 -36.56 -26.24
N SER A 580 -33.21 -37.87 -26.18
CA SER A 580 -31.87 -38.40 -26.39
C SER A 580 -31.37 -38.20 -27.83
N GLU A 581 -32.29 -38.10 -28.79
CA GLU A 581 -31.98 -37.75 -30.18
C GLU A 581 -31.74 -36.23 -30.39
N THR A 582 -32.03 -35.39 -29.37
CA THR A 582 -31.89 -33.93 -29.45
C THR A 582 -30.92 -33.38 -28.37
N PRO A 583 -29.61 -33.27 -28.69
CA PRO A 583 -28.57 -32.91 -27.73
C PRO A 583 -28.71 -31.50 -27.17
N GLY A 584 -28.32 -31.35 -25.90
CA GLY A 584 -28.17 -30.05 -25.25
C GLY A 584 -29.49 -29.44 -24.76
N SER A 585 -30.60 -30.19 -24.80
CA SER A 585 -31.79 -29.79 -24.08
C SER A 585 -31.64 -30.19 -22.60
N ASP A 586 -31.75 -29.23 -21.70
CA ASP A 586 -31.90 -29.50 -20.26
C ASP A 586 -33.12 -30.40 -19.98
N ARG A 587 -33.99 -30.55 -20.98
CA ARG A 587 -35.16 -31.41 -20.96
C ARG A 587 -34.82 -32.89 -20.82
N LEU A 588 -33.73 -33.40 -21.44
CA LEU A 588 -33.36 -34.82 -21.29
C LEU A 588 -33.18 -35.20 -19.81
N GLN A 589 -32.52 -34.36 -19.02
CA GLN A 589 -32.38 -34.60 -17.58
C GLN A 589 -33.72 -34.57 -16.85
N TYR A 590 -34.61 -33.67 -17.26
CA TYR A 590 -35.97 -33.60 -16.73
C TYR A 590 -36.77 -34.87 -17.05
N SER A 591 -36.74 -35.34 -18.29
CA SER A 591 -37.45 -36.55 -18.73
C SER A 591 -36.88 -37.81 -18.08
N VAL A 592 -35.55 -37.91 -17.95
CA VAL A 592 -34.89 -39.01 -17.22
C VAL A 592 -35.31 -39.00 -15.75
N ARG A 593 -35.33 -37.83 -15.10
CA ARG A 593 -35.81 -37.69 -13.72
C ARG A 593 -37.27 -38.09 -13.61
N SER A 594 -38.11 -37.64 -14.55
CA SER A 594 -39.55 -37.93 -14.57
C SER A 594 -39.82 -39.43 -14.76
N PHE A 595 -39.07 -40.09 -15.65
CA PHE A 595 -39.11 -41.53 -15.84
C PHE A 595 -38.70 -42.26 -14.57
N LYS A 596 -37.52 -41.94 -14.00
CA LYS A 596 -37.02 -42.56 -12.76
C LYS A 596 -37.99 -42.41 -11.59
N GLN A 597 -38.51 -41.20 -11.37
CA GLN A 597 -39.50 -40.93 -10.33
C GLN A 597 -40.74 -41.82 -10.46
N ARG A 598 -41.18 -42.14 -11.68
CA ARG A 598 -42.30 -43.05 -11.90
C ARG A 598 -41.88 -44.51 -11.73
N PHE A 599 -40.73 -44.88 -12.29
CA PHE A 599 -40.19 -46.23 -12.32
C PHE A 599 -39.83 -46.76 -10.92
N GLU A 600 -39.39 -45.87 -10.02
CA GLU A 600 -39.01 -46.19 -8.64
C GLU A 600 -40.20 -46.23 -7.65
N ARG A 601 -41.44 -45.98 -8.10
CA ARG A 601 -42.61 -46.09 -7.21
C ARG A 601 -42.88 -47.56 -6.87
N GLU A 602 -43.32 -47.81 -5.64
CA GLU A 602 -43.53 -49.14 -5.08
C GLU A 602 -44.51 -50.01 -5.90
N ASP A 603 -45.54 -49.38 -6.49
CA ASP A 603 -46.52 -50.06 -7.33
C ASP A 603 -45.90 -50.70 -8.57
N VAL A 604 -44.88 -50.07 -9.17
CA VAL A 604 -44.16 -50.59 -10.33
C VAL A 604 -43.45 -51.90 -10.00
N GLY A 605 -42.72 -51.94 -8.88
CA GLY A 605 -42.00 -53.13 -8.44
C GLY A 605 -42.93 -54.29 -8.03
N ARG A 606 -44.15 -53.97 -7.57
CA ARG A 606 -45.16 -54.97 -7.22
C ARG A 606 -45.89 -55.56 -8.43
N ILE A 607 -46.17 -54.73 -9.43
CA ILE A 607 -47.07 -55.07 -10.55
C ILE A 607 -46.28 -55.60 -11.76
N LEU A 608 -45.11 -55.03 -12.07
CA LEU A 608 -44.32 -55.49 -13.21
C LEU A 608 -43.63 -56.82 -12.92
N THR A 609 -43.54 -57.68 -13.94
CA THR A 609 -42.69 -58.87 -13.87
C THR A 609 -41.21 -58.47 -13.88
N PRO A 610 -40.31 -59.28 -13.30
CA PRO A 610 -38.87 -59.00 -13.32
C PRO A 610 -38.29 -58.81 -14.73
N GLU A 611 -38.86 -59.50 -15.72
CA GLU A 611 -38.46 -59.39 -17.13
C GLU A 611 -38.84 -58.02 -17.72
N MET A 612 -40.05 -57.55 -17.45
CA MET A 612 -40.50 -56.22 -17.91
C MET A 612 -39.70 -55.11 -17.24
N TYR A 613 -39.45 -55.23 -15.93
CA TYR A 613 -38.64 -54.27 -15.18
C TYR A 613 -37.24 -54.13 -15.79
N ARG A 614 -36.53 -55.26 -16.02
CA ARG A 614 -35.21 -55.27 -16.67
C ARG A 614 -35.24 -54.72 -18.10
N SER A 615 -36.33 -54.96 -18.84
CA SER A 615 -36.50 -54.41 -20.19
C SER A 615 -36.53 -52.89 -20.17
N TYR A 616 -37.30 -52.28 -19.24
CA TYR A 616 -37.32 -50.83 -19.04
C TYR A 616 -35.97 -50.27 -18.59
N GLU A 617 -35.27 -50.94 -17.66
CA GLU A 617 -33.90 -50.55 -17.27
C GLU A 617 -32.94 -50.55 -18.46
N THR A 618 -33.00 -51.60 -19.29
CA THR A 618 -32.15 -51.75 -20.47
C THR A 618 -32.46 -50.66 -21.51
N ARG A 619 -33.75 -50.37 -21.77
CA ARG A 619 -34.14 -49.30 -22.69
C ARG A 619 -33.71 -47.93 -22.20
N LEU A 620 -33.89 -47.62 -20.91
CA LEU A 620 -33.40 -46.37 -20.33
C LEU A 620 -31.88 -46.26 -20.47
N ALA A 621 -31.14 -47.32 -20.16
CA ALA A 621 -29.68 -47.35 -20.31
C ALA A 621 -29.26 -47.12 -21.78
N ASN A 622 -29.94 -47.73 -22.73
CA ASN A 622 -29.69 -47.54 -24.17
C ASN A 622 -29.98 -46.10 -24.61
N ALA A 623 -31.10 -45.50 -24.18
CA ALA A 623 -31.45 -44.11 -24.51
C ALA A 623 -30.42 -43.13 -23.91
N LEU A 624 -30.00 -43.35 -22.67
CA LEU A 624 -28.93 -42.56 -22.03
C LEU A 624 -27.60 -42.69 -22.76
N ALA A 625 -27.23 -43.91 -23.17
CA ALA A 625 -26.01 -44.16 -23.94
C ALA A 625 -26.06 -43.49 -25.33
N ALA A 626 -27.21 -43.55 -26.02
CA ALA A 626 -27.42 -42.86 -27.30
C ALA A 626 -27.33 -41.34 -27.15
N GLY A 627 -27.98 -40.77 -26.13
CA GLY A 627 -27.89 -39.35 -25.80
C GLY A 627 -26.46 -38.91 -25.49
N ALA A 628 -25.72 -39.68 -24.69
CA ALA A 628 -24.31 -39.41 -24.39
C ALA A 628 -23.42 -39.48 -25.64
N ALA A 629 -23.62 -40.46 -26.52
CA ALA A 629 -22.89 -40.59 -27.77
C ALA A 629 -23.15 -39.40 -28.71
N LEU A 630 -24.39 -38.92 -28.77
CA LEU A 630 -24.77 -37.79 -29.63
C LEU A 630 -24.27 -36.45 -29.08
N VAL A 631 -24.33 -36.24 -27.75
CA VAL A 631 -23.68 -35.10 -27.09
C VAL A 631 -22.19 -35.12 -27.41
N LYS A 632 -21.53 -36.27 -27.24
CA LYS A 632 -20.11 -36.44 -27.56
C LYS A 632 -19.80 -36.06 -29.01
N ALA A 633 -20.56 -36.58 -29.98
CA ALA A 633 -20.36 -36.27 -31.39
C ALA A 633 -20.47 -34.76 -31.68
N LYS A 634 -21.52 -34.08 -31.19
CA LYS A 634 -21.71 -32.64 -31.40
C LYS A 634 -20.69 -31.78 -30.67
N THR A 635 -20.31 -32.16 -29.45
CA THR A 635 -19.26 -31.49 -28.69
C THR A 635 -17.94 -31.53 -29.47
N LEU A 636 -17.56 -32.70 -29.99
CA LEU A 636 -16.35 -32.84 -30.79
C LEU A 636 -16.43 -32.11 -32.14
N GLU A 637 -17.61 -32.10 -32.79
CA GLU A 637 -17.87 -31.34 -34.01
C GLU A 637 -17.64 -29.82 -33.81
N ARG A 638 -17.93 -29.28 -32.63
CA ARG A 638 -17.72 -27.86 -32.31
C ARG A 638 -16.33 -27.56 -31.75
N ALA A 639 -15.80 -28.43 -30.90
CA ALA A 639 -14.51 -28.25 -30.24
C ALA A 639 -13.34 -28.38 -31.24
N ASN A 640 -13.34 -29.40 -32.11
CA ASN A 640 -12.22 -29.67 -33.01
C ASN A 640 -11.94 -28.52 -34.00
N PRO A 641 -12.93 -27.88 -34.66
CA PRO A 641 -12.66 -26.74 -35.53
C PRO A 641 -12.18 -25.49 -34.79
N ALA A 642 -12.60 -25.28 -33.53
CA ALA A 642 -12.09 -24.19 -32.71
C ALA A 642 -10.63 -24.44 -32.29
N LEU A 643 -10.32 -25.66 -31.86
CA LEU A 643 -8.95 -26.09 -31.52
C LEU A 643 -8.02 -25.98 -32.73
N LYS A 644 -8.46 -26.45 -33.90
CA LYS A 644 -7.67 -26.35 -35.14
C LYS A 644 -7.39 -24.90 -35.51
N ARG A 645 -8.38 -24.00 -35.45
CA ARG A 645 -8.17 -22.56 -35.70
C ARG A 645 -7.17 -21.93 -34.73
N LEU A 646 -7.22 -22.32 -33.47
CA LEU A 646 -6.28 -21.88 -32.45
C LEU A 646 -4.86 -22.38 -32.78
N GLN A 647 -4.71 -23.66 -33.12
CA GLN A 647 -3.44 -24.27 -33.54
C GLN A 647 -2.88 -23.63 -34.81
N ASP A 648 -3.72 -23.36 -35.82
CA ASP A 648 -3.32 -22.73 -37.08
C ASP A 648 -2.82 -21.30 -36.85
N LYS A 649 -3.48 -20.52 -35.99
CA LYS A 649 -3.02 -19.16 -35.62
C LYS A 649 -1.70 -19.17 -34.84
N LEU A 650 -1.46 -20.21 -34.06
CA LEU A 650 -0.22 -20.40 -33.28
C LEU A 650 0.84 -21.23 -34.04
N ALA A 651 0.62 -21.52 -35.33
CA ALA A 651 1.63 -22.17 -36.16
C ALA A 651 2.83 -21.24 -36.45
N THR A 652 2.58 -19.93 -36.44
CA THR A 652 3.59 -18.86 -36.49
C THR A 652 3.40 -17.94 -35.30
N ASN A 653 4.43 -17.18 -34.89
CA ASN A 653 4.27 -16.20 -33.82
C ASN A 653 3.29 -15.09 -34.28
N PRO A 654 2.08 -15.02 -33.70
CA PRO A 654 1.05 -14.08 -34.17
C PRO A 654 1.27 -12.66 -33.64
N PHE A 655 2.26 -12.46 -32.76
CA PHE A 655 2.58 -11.16 -32.16
C PHE A 655 3.72 -10.43 -32.86
N THR A 656 4.42 -11.08 -33.79
CA THR A 656 5.58 -10.49 -34.48
C THR A 656 5.20 -9.19 -35.20
N GLY A 657 5.91 -8.10 -34.88
CA GLY A 657 5.71 -6.79 -35.51
C GLY A 657 4.43 -6.06 -35.09
N LEU A 658 3.66 -6.60 -34.15
CA LEU A 658 2.45 -5.94 -33.66
C LEU A 658 2.79 -4.89 -32.58
N GLN A 659 2.08 -3.77 -32.68
CA GLN A 659 2.02 -2.76 -31.63
C GLN A 659 1.22 -3.30 -30.43
N GLN A 660 1.41 -2.70 -29.25
CA GLN A 660 0.80 -3.15 -27.99
C GLN A 660 -0.73 -3.34 -28.08
N TYR A 661 -1.43 -2.41 -28.72
CA TYR A 661 -2.88 -2.52 -28.89
C TYR A 661 -3.29 -3.74 -29.72
N ASP A 662 -2.62 -3.97 -30.85
CA ASP A 662 -2.90 -5.10 -31.74
C ASP A 662 -2.49 -6.44 -31.11
N ALA A 663 -1.37 -6.48 -30.40
CA ALA A 663 -0.93 -7.67 -29.66
C ALA A 663 -1.96 -8.08 -28.59
N ASN A 664 -2.48 -7.12 -27.82
CA ASN A 664 -3.52 -7.38 -26.82
C ASN A 664 -4.83 -7.88 -27.45
N ARG A 665 -5.19 -7.36 -28.64
CA ARG A 665 -6.36 -7.84 -29.38
C ARG A 665 -6.17 -9.29 -29.83
N VAL A 666 -4.99 -9.63 -30.33
CA VAL A 666 -4.64 -11.01 -30.74
C VAL A 666 -4.62 -11.95 -29.53
N ASP A 667 -4.05 -11.54 -28.38
CA ASP A 667 -4.10 -12.29 -27.12
C ASP A 667 -5.54 -12.61 -26.71
N GLY A 668 -6.42 -11.60 -26.72
CA GLY A 668 -7.84 -11.76 -26.42
C GLY A 668 -8.57 -12.71 -27.38
N GLU A 669 -8.26 -12.66 -28.68
CA GLU A 669 -8.82 -13.57 -29.68
C GLU A 669 -8.41 -15.02 -29.40
N LEU A 670 -7.11 -15.27 -29.14
CA LEU A 670 -6.57 -16.60 -28.87
C LEU A 670 -7.16 -17.20 -27.58
N ARG A 671 -7.27 -16.39 -26.51
CA ARG A 671 -7.93 -16.80 -25.26
C ARG A 671 -9.41 -17.12 -25.47
N SER A 672 -10.11 -16.34 -26.29
CA SER A 672 -11.53 -16.59 -26.62
C SER A 672 -11.71 -17.93 -27.34
N MET A 673 -10.84 -18.26 -28.31
CA MET A 673 -10.86 -19.55 -28.99
C MET A 673 -10.59 -20.71 -28.04
N ARG A 674 -9.60 -20.58 -27.15
CA ARG A 674 -9.32 -21.57 -26.10
C ARG A 674 -10.54 -21.79 -25.21
N TRP A 675 -11.11 -20.71 -24.68
CA TRP A 675 -12.30 -20.78 -23.82
C TRP A 675 -13.47 -21.48 -24.52
N GLN A 676 -13.65 -21.23 -25.82
CA GLN A 676 -14.65 -21.93 -26.62
C GLN A 676 -14.39 -23.45 -26.62
N VAL A 677 -13.15 -23.91 -26.85
CA VAL A 677 -12.81 -25.34 -26.82
C VAL A 677 -13.09 -25.93 -25.43
N GLU A 678 -12.60 -25.29 -24.37
CA GLU A 678 -12.77 -25.74 -22.98
C GLU A 678 -14.25 -25.87 -22.61
N ARG A 679 -15.06 -24.86 -22.96
CA ARG A 679 -16.50 -24.85 -22.68
C ARG A 679 -17.23 -26.01 -23.39
N GLU A 680 -16.88 -26.31 -24.64
CA GLU A 680 -17.52 -27.43 -25.34
C GLU A 680 -17.09 -28.77 -24.70
N ILE A 681 -15.80 -29.02 -24.47
CA ILE A 681 -15.34 -30.31 -23.93
C ILE A 681 -15.74 -30.56 -22.47
N GLN A 682 -16.05 -29.53 -21.70
CA GLN A 682 -16.61 -29.66 -20.34
C GLN A 682 -17.97 -30.36 -20.30
N GLN A 683 -18.66 -30.47 -21.43
CA GLN A 683 -19.90 -31.24 -21.57
C GLN A 683 -19.63 -32.77 -21.61
N LEU A 684 -18.38 -33.19 -21.81
CA LEU A 684 -17.98 -34.61 -21.77
C LEU A 684 -17.61 -35.03 -20.34
N PRO A 685 -17.82 -36.31 -19.98
CA PRO A 685 -17.32 -36.86 -18.72
C PRO A 685 -15.82 -36.58 -18.53
N GLU A 686 -15.40 -36.34 -17.28
CA GLU A 686 -13.99 -36.02 -16.95
C GLU A 686 -13.01 -37.10 -17.43
N ASN A 687 -13.43 -38.35 -17.41
CA ASN A 687 -12.62 -39.52 -17.79
C ASN A 687 -12.77 -39.89 -19.28
N ASP A 688 -13.48 -39.08 -20.10
CA ASP A 688 -13.62 -39.36 -21.53
C ASP A 688 -12.27 -39.20 -22.25
N VAL A 689 -11.89 -40.21 -23.02
CA VAL A 689 -10.59 -40.26 -23.72
C VAL A 689 -10.40 -39.08 -24.68
N ASP A 690 -11.45 -38.62 -25.35
CA ASP A 690 -11.36 -37.48 -26.27
C ASP A 690 -11.23 -36.15 -25.53
N ARG A 691 -11.89 -36.01 -24.37
CA ARG A 691 -11.71 -34.84 -23.49
C ARG A 691 -10.27 -34.74 -23.02
N LEU A 692 -9.70 -35.84 -22.54
CA LEU A 692 -8.30 -35.90 -22.08
C LEU A 692 -7.33 -35.60 -23.23
N ARG A 693 -7.57 -36.17 -24.43
CA ARG A 693 -6.78 -35.88 -25.63
C ARG A 693 -6.80 -34.39 -25.98
N ILE A 694 -7.98 -33.77 -26.05
CA ILE A 694 -8.11 -32.34 -26.38
C ILE A 694 -7.46 -31.46 -25.31
N TYR A 695 -7.53 -31.82 -24.02
CA TYR A 695 -6.83 -31.08 -22.97
C TYR A 695 -5.31 -31.10 -23.14
N GLU A 696 -4.72 -32.25 -23.48
CA GLU A 696 -3.27 -32.31 -23.75
C GLU A 696 -2.90 -31.47 -24.98
N GLU A 697 -3.73 -31.46 -26.03
CA GLU A 697 -3.54 -30.58 -27.19
C GLU A 697 -3.65 -29.09 -26.83
N LEU A 698 -4.62 -28.72 -25.98
CA LEU A 698 -4.75 -27.35 -25.46
C LEU A 698 -3.54 -26.94 -24.63
N LYS A 699 -3.04 -27.83 -23.76
CA LYS A 699 -1.85 -27.59 -22.94
C LYS A 699 -0.60 -27.35 -23.81
N ALA A 700 -0.42 -28.14 -24.87
CA ALA A 700 0.67 -27.92 -25.83
C ALA A 700 0.51 -26.57 -26.58
N THR A 701 -0.73 -26.18 -26.86
CA THR A 701 -1.06 -24.91 -27.51
C THR A 701 -0.84 -23.71 -26.59
N ASP A 702 -1.18 -23.84 -25.31
CA ASP A 702 -0.90 -22.84 -24.26
C ASP A 702 0.59 -22.61 -24.10
N ALA A 703 1.40 -23.68 -24.08
CA ALA A 703 2.85 -23.54 -24.01
C ALA A 703 3.43 -22.74 -25.20
N LYS A 704 2.88 -22.92 -26.42
CA LYS A 704 3.27 -22.12 -27.59
C LYS A 704 2.82 -20.68 -27.48
N PHE A 705 1.59 -20.46 -27.03
CA PHE A 705 1.05 -19.12 -26.81
C PHE A 705 1.87 -18.33 -25.79
N GLU A 706 2.20 -18.95 -24.65
CA GLU A 706 3.06 -18.36 -23.63
C GLU A 706 4.46 -18.07 -24.16
N ALA A 707 5.07 -19.00 -24.91
CA ALA A 707 6.37 -18.77 -25.54
C ALA A 707 6.35 -17.56 -26.49
N HIS A 708 5.35 -17.46 -27.37
CA HIS A 708 5.22 -16.34 -28.31
C HIS A 708 4.89 -15.00 -27.62
N SER A 709 4.04 -15.03 -26.60
CA SER A 709 3.68 -13.85 -25.80
C SER A 709 4.88 -13.33 -25.02
N ASN A 710 5.66 -14.22 -24.39
CA ASN A 710 6.90 -13.87 -23.69
C ASN A 710 7.96 -13.30 -24.65
N GLU A 711 8.11 -13.89 -25.83
CA GLU A 711 9.02 -13.37 -26.87
C GLU A 711 8.64 -11.94 -27.29
N TRP A 712 7.35 -11.69 -27.52
CA TRP A 712 6.85 -10.36 -27.86
C TRP A 712 7.01 -9.35 -26.72
N ALA A 713 6.65 -9.72 -25.49
CA ALA A 713 6.81 -8.87 -24.32
C ALA A 713 8.28 -8.48 -24.13
N LYS A 714 9.20 -9.45 -24.32
CA LYS A 714 10.63 -9.22 -24.28
C LYS A 714 11.11 -8.26 -25.36
N ALA A 715 10.64 -8.42 -26.60
CA ALA A 715 10.95 -7.49 -27.68
C ALA A 715 10.43 -6.07 -27.39
N GLY A 716 9.25 -5.95 -26.78
CA GLY A 716 8.70 -4.67 -26.33
C GLY A 716 9.54 -3.99 -25.25
N ILE A 717 10.06 -4.78 -24.28
CA ILE A 717 11.01 -4.29 -23.28
C ILE A 717 12.30 -3.79 -23.97
N HIS A 718 12.86 -4.57 -24.89
CA HIS A 718 14.07 -4.17 -25.63
C HIS A 718 13.87 -2.86 -26.40
N GLU A 719 12.73 -2.70 -27.07
CA GLU A 719 12.43 -1.48 -27.82
C GLU A 719 12.21 -0.27 -26.90
N SER A 720 11.54 -0.46 -25.75
CA SER A 720 11.37 0.56 -24.73
C SER A 720 12.71 1.04 -24.18
N VAL A 721 13.61 0.11 -23.81
CA VAL A 721 14.96 0.44 -23.31
C VAL A 721 15.78 1.16 -24.37
N ARG A 722 15.77 0.69 -25.63
CA ARG A 722 16.44 1.39 -26.75
C ARG A 722 15.90 2.80 -26.96
N SER A 723 14.59 2.96 -26.99
CA SER A 723 13.94 4.25 -27.20
C SER A 723 14.23 5.23 -26.06
N GLY A 724 14.16 4.74 -24.81
CA GLY A 724 14.51 5.52 -23.61
C GLY A 724 15.97 5.99 -23.64
N TRP A 725 16.89 5.09 -23.96
CA TRP A 725 18.31 5.44 -24.09
C TRP A 725 18.57 6.41 -25.25
N GLN A 726 17.95 6.20 -26.41
CA GLN A 726 18.10 7.09 -27.56
C GLN A 726 17.56 8.50 -27.26
N MET A 727 16.45 8.60 -26.53
CA MET A 727 15.93 9.89 -26.06
C MET A 727 16.96 10.60 -25.19
N VAL A 728 17.54 9.89 -24.21
CA VAL A 728 18.61 10.44 -23.35
C VAL A 728 19.78 10.94 -24.19
N ARG A 729 20.30 10.14 -25.13
CA ARG A 729 21.40 10.54 -26.03
C ARG A 729 21.08 11.80 -26.84
N ASN A 730 19.85 11.93 -27.33
CA ASN A 730 19.45 13.08 -28.16
C ASN A 730 19.38 14.39 -27.34
N GLU A 731 19.11 14.33 -26.04
CA GLU A 731 18.96 15.55 -25.21
C GLU A 731 20.25 16.35 -25.05
N PHE A 732 21.41 15.70 -25.15
CA PHE A 732 22.73 16.33 -25.06
C PHE A 732 23.56 16.17 -26.35
N GLU A 733 22.87 16.05 -27.49
CA GLU A 733 23.51 16.12 -28.80
C GLU A 733 24.33 17.41 -28.93
N GLY A 734 25.55 17.31 -29.47
CA GLY A 734 26.49 18.43 -29.54
C GLY A 734 27.60 18.42 -28.48
N TRP A 735 27.51 17.56 -27.45
CA TRP A 735 28.51 17.52 -26.38
C TRP A 735 29.93 17.22 -26.88
N GLU A 736 30.07 16.41 -27.94
CA GLU A 736 31.38 16.07 -28.53
C GLU A 736 32.09 17.30 -29.11
N GLN A 737 31.32 18.24 -29.67
CA GLN A 737 31.82 19.46 -30.31
C GLN A 737 32.12 20.58 -29.31
N GLU A 738 31.59 20.51 -28.08
CA GLU A 738 31.93 21.46 -27.04
C GLU A 738 33.42 21.36 -26.69
N SER A 739 34.09 22.49 -26.58
CA SER A 739 35.45 22.56 -26.04
C SER A 739 35.51 23.70 -25.05
N LEU A 740 36.36 23.56 -24.03
CA LEU A 740 36.67 24.69 -23.18
C LEU A 740 37.20 25.84 -24.06
N ARG A 741 36.72 27.06 -23.80
CA ARG A 741 37.17 28.22 -24.55
C ARG A 741 38.66 28.45 -24.32
N PRO A 742 39.48 28.73 -25.37
CA PRO A 742 40.91 28.97 -25.20
C PRO A 742 41.26 30.15 -24.28
N ASP A 743 40.32 31.08 -24.13
CA ASP A 743 40.40 32.30 -23.32
C ASP A 743 39.61 32.22 -22.00
N ALA A 744 39.25 31.00 -21.55
CA ALA A 744 38.57 30.79 -20.28
C ALA A 744 39.33 31.48 -19.15
N GLN A 745 38.64 32.34 -18.41
CA GLN A 745 39.29 33.09 -17.33
C GLN A 745 39.67 32.13 -16.20
N PRO A 746 40.75 32.42 -15.46
CA PRO A 746 41.05 31.68 -14.24
C PRO A 746 39.83 31.72 -13.32
N LEU A 747 39.50 30.59 -12.72
CA LEU A 747 38.37 30.44 -11.80
C LEU A 747 36.97 30.67 -12.40
N GLU A 748 36.85 30.71 -13.73
CA GLU A 748 35.56 30.67 -14.42
C GLU A 748 35.02 29.24 -14.47
N ASP A 749 33.71 29.07 -14.35
CA ASP A 749 33.07 27.77 -14.50
C ASP A 749 33.22 27.28 -15.95
N PRO A 750 33.62 26.01 -16.22
CA PRO A 750 33.71 25.52 -17.59
C PRO A 750 32.35 25.61 -18.30
N ASN A 751 32.26 26.47 -19.32
CA ASN A 751 31.03 26.65 -20.10
C ASN A 751 30.88 25.55 -21.17
N MET A 752 30.49 24.35 -20.71
CA MET A 752 30.25 23.15 -21.54
C MET A 752 28.89 22.53 -21.17
N PRO A 753 27.78 23.25 -21.46
CA PRO A 753 26.45 22.90 -20.96
C PRO A 753 25.95 21.54 -21.43
N GLN A 754 26.20 21.12 -22.67
CA GLN A 754 25.78 19.80 -23.16
C GLN A 754 26.58 18.67 -22.52
N THR A 755 27.88 18.87 -22.32
CA THR A 755 28.72 17.91 -21.60
C THR A 755 28.25 17.75 -20.15
N ARG A 756 27.89 18.86 -19.48
CA ARG A 756 27.29 18.84 -18.12
C ARG A 756 25.94 18.12 -18.13
N LEU A 757 25.06 18.45 -19.07
CA LEU A 757 23.76 17.80 -19.21
C LEU A 757 23.90 16.29 -19.45
N GLY A 758 24.88 15.89 -20.27
CA GLY A 758 25.23 14.49 -20.53
C GLY A 758 25.58 13.73 -19.26
N ILE A 759 26.43 14.31 -18.37
CA ILE A 759 26.73 13.69 -17.07
C ILE A 759 25.45 13.45 -16.28
N HIS A 760 24.62 14.48 -16.12
CA HIS A 760 23.39 14.37 -15.35
C HIS A 760 22.38 13.37 -15.93
N ARG A 761 22.14 13.42 -17.24
CA ARG A 761 21.14 12.56 -17.89
C ARG A 761 21.56 11.10 -17.95
N VAL A 762 22.83 10.84 -18.26
CA VAL A 762 23.34 9.47 -18.30
C VAL A 762 23.45 8.89 -16.88
N HIS A 763 23.91 9.67 -15.89
CA HIS A 763 23.91 9.25 -14.49
C HIS A 763 22.49 8.96 -13.99
N HIS A 764 21.51 9.83 -14.30
CA HIS A 764 20.11 9.59 -13.96
C HIS A 764 19.57 8.33 -14.64
N TYR A 765 19.84 8.10 -15.92
CA TYR A 765 19.43 6.87 -16.61
C TYR A 765 20.02 5.60 -15.96
N LEU A 766 21.29 5.66 -15.54
CA LEU A 766 21.98 4.54 -14.91
C LEU A 766 21.53 4.30 -13.46
N HIS A 767 21.25 5.34 -12.68
CA HIS A 767 21.11 5.21 -11.22
C HIS A 767 19.85 5.85 -10.62
N GLY A 768 19.21 6.79 -11.32
CA GLY A 768 18.06 7.54 -10.84
C GLY A 768 16.70 7.15 -11.46
N ASP A 769 16.69 6.57 -12.66
CA ASP A 769 15.47 6.18 -13.36
C ASP A 769 14.96 4.84 -12.81
N THR A 770 13.92 4.93 -11.97
CA THR A 770 13.29 3.76 -11.34
C THR A 770 12.69 2.76 -12.32
N TYR A 771 12.29 3.20 -13.52
CA TYR A 771 11.75 2.31 -14.55
C TYR A 771 12.88 1.50 -15.20
N VAL A 772 13.99 2.15 -15.55
CA VAL A 772 15.18 1.47 -16.10
C VAL A 772 15.75 0.49 -15.07
N GLN A 773 15.89 0.92 -13.82
CA GLN A 773 16.37 0.05 -12.74
C GLN A 773 15.48 -1.18 -12.54
N ARG A 774 14.15 -1.00 -12.50
CA ARG A 774 13.20 -2.12 -12.41
C ARG A 774 13.34 -3.07 -13.60
N THR A 775 13.47 -2.52 -14.80
CA THR A 775 13.61 -3.31 -16.03
C THR A 775 14.87 -4.18 -16.00
N ARG A 776 16.00 -3.67 -15.49
CA ARG A 776 17.22 -4.46 -15.27
C ARG A 776 17.02 -5.55 -14.23
N ASP A 777 16.41 -5.22 -13.10
CA ASP A 777 16.20 -6.15 -11.99
C ASP A 777 15.25 -7.29 -12.36
N GLU A 778 14.26 -7.03 -13.22
CA GLU A 778 13.30 -8.03 -13.73
C GLU A 778 13.88 -8.87 -14.90
N ASN A 779 14.97 -8.41 -15.54
CA ASN A 779 15.59 -9.07 -16.68
C ASN A 779 17.12 -9.28 -16.49
N PRO A 780 17.56 -9.93 -15.39
CA PRO A 780 18.97 -10.10 -15.11
C PRO A 780 19.64 -10.96 -16.20
N GLY A 781 20.78 -10.49 -16.71
CA GLY A 781 21.55 -11.20 -17.74
C GLY A 781 21.03 -11.04 -19.18
N ASP A 782 20.03 -10.17 -19.42
CA ASP A 782 19.62 -9.86 -20.78
C ASP A 782 20.71 -9.08 -21.54
N LEU A 783 21.21 -9.67 -22.63
CA LEU A 783 22.34 -9.13 -23.38
C LEU A 783 22.04 -7.79 -24.08
N VAL A 784 20.78 -7.52 -24.45
CA VAL A 784 20.42 -6.27 -25.12
C VAL A 784 20.41 -5.12 -24.12
N ILE A 785 19.79 -5.35 -22.94
CA ILE A 785 19.77 -4.37 -21.85
C ILE A 785 21.20 -4.11 -21.37
N ALA A 786 21.98 -5.17 -21.12
CA ALA A 786 23.37 -5.04 -20.67
C ALA A 786 24.26 -4.29 -21.69
N ALA A 787 24.04 -4.48 -22.99
CA ALA A 787 24.79 -3.75 -24.02
C ALA A 787 24.48 -2.24 -24.01
N ILE A 788 23.22 -1.86 -23.81
CA ILE A 788 22.79 -0.46 -23.71
C ILE A 788 23.34 0.19 -22.43
N ASP A 789 23.28 -0.54 -21.31
CA ASP A 789 23.85 -0.06 -20.05
C ASP A 789 25.36 0.14 -20.15
N HIS A 790 26.06 -0.78 -20.79
CA HIS A 790 27.50 -0.65 -21.03
C HIS A 790 27.82 0.55 -21.93
N GLU A 791 27.03 0.79 -22.98
CA GLU A 791 27.16 1.99 -23.82
C GLU A 791 26.95 3.27 -22.99
N ALA A 792 25.95 3.27 -22.11
CA ALA A 792 25.68 4.39 -21.22
C ALA A 792 26.82 4.64 -20.22
N GLU A 793 27.40 3.58 -19.63
CA GLU A 793 28.58 3.68 -18.76
C GLU A 793 29.78 4.28 -19.50
N GLN A 794 30.08 3.80 -20.71
CA GLN A 794 31.16 4.34 -21.55
C GLN A 794 30.93 5.82 -21.88
N LEU A 795 29.68 6.19 -22.17
CA LEU A 795 29.34 7.58 -22.48
C LEU A 795 29.48 8.47 -21.24
N LEU A 796 29.03 8.02 -20.06
CA LEU A 796 29.22 8.72 -18.79
C LEU A 796 30.71 8.94 -18.49
N GLU A 797 31.53 7.92 -18.73
CA GLU A 797 32.97 8.02 -18.56
C GLU A 797 33.59 9.06 -19.49
N ALA A 798 33.16 9.09 -20.76
CA ALA A 798 33.64 10.04 -21.75
C ALA A 798 33.24 11.50 -21.42
N VAL A 799 31.96 11.77 -21.12
CA VAL A 799 31.50 13.13 -20.75
C VAL A 799 32.12 13.58 -19.43
N GLY A 800 32.23 12.68 -18.45
CA GLY A 800 32.83 12.94 -17.15
C GLY A 800 34.31 13.29 -17.25
N THR A 801 35.08 12.51 -18.01
CA THR A 801 36.51 12.76 -18.28
C THR A 801 36.72 14.11 -18.97
N LYS A 802 35.87 14.43 -19.96
CA LYS A 802 35.95 15.69 -20.71
C LYS A 802 35.70 16.91 -19.82
N MET A 803 34.63 16.88 -19.02
CA MET A 803 34.33 17.96 -18.08
C MET A 803 35.40 18.07 -16.99
N ALA A 804 35.89 16.95 -16.44
CA ALA A 804 36.93 16.96 -15.42
C ALA A 804 38.23 17.57 -15.96
N SER A 805 38.57 17.27 -17.22
CA SER A 805 39.70 17.89 -17.91
C SER A 805 39.54 19.40 -18.06
N ALA A 806 38.32 19.89 -18.34
CA ALA A 806 38.04 21.32 -18.44
C ALA A 806 38.21 22.03 -17.08
N PHE A 807 37.69 21.45 -15.99
CA PHE A 807 37.94 21.95 -14.63
C PHE A 807 39.44 21.96 -14.29
N ASN A 808 40.15 20.86 -14.61
CA ASN A 808 41.58 20.78 -14.34
C ASN A 808 42.39 21.83 -15.10
N HIS A 809 42.01 22.16 -16.35
CA HIS A 809 42.65 23.23 -17.11
C HIS A 809 42.46 24.60 -16.45
N ILE A 810 41.23 24.91 -16.00
CA ILE A 810 40.96 26.14 -15.24
C ILE A 810 41.78 26.20 -13.95
N MET A 811 41.92 25.06 -13.27
CA MET A 811 42.74 24.96 -12.05
C MET A 811 44.24 25.13 -12.33
N ASP A 812 44.77 24.63 -13.45
CA ASP A 812 46.17 24.82 -13.83
C ASP A 812 46.52 26.30 -14.01
N VAL A 813 45.56 27.13 -14.43
CA VAL A 813 45.73 28.58 -14.56
C VAL A 813 45.52 29.26 -13.20
N ALA A 814 44.48 28.88 -12.47
CA ALA A 814 44.12 29.47 -11.18
C ALA A 814 45.20 29.26 -10.10
N GLU A 815 45.85 28.10 -10.07
CA GLU A 815 46.92 27.80 -9.11
C GLU A 815 48.16 28.70 -9.27
N LYS A 816 48.35 29.30 -10.45
CA LYS A 816 49.46 30.23 -10.74
C LYS A 816 49.15 31.67 -10.35
N LEU A 817 47.90 31.99 -10.00
CA LEU A 817 47.53 33.31 -9.53
C LEU A 817 48.06 33.55 -8.12
N GLU A 818 48.59 34.74 -7.89
CA GLU A 818 48.84 35.27 -6.55
C GLU A 818 47.51 35.41 -5.80
N THR A 819 47.56 35.23 -4.48
CA THR A 819 46.36 35.39 -3.65
C THR A 819 45.82 36.83 -3.76
N PRO A 820 44.56 37.02 -4.18
CA PRO A 820 43.99 38.35 -4.35
C PRO A 820 43.67 38.98 -2.99
N ILE A 821 44.64 39.73 -2.45
CA ILE A 821 44.51 40.37 -1.13
C ILE A 821 43.40 41.43 -1.12
N GLU A 822 43.31 42.23 -2.19
CA GLU A 822 42.37 43.36 -2.28
C GLU A 822 41.06 43.01 -3.00
N ASP A 823 41.08 42.06 -3.94
CA ASP A 823 39.88 41.66 -4.68
C ASP A 823 39.12 40.55 -3.96
N ARG A 824 38.16 40.97 -3.13
CA ARG A 824 37.24 40.07 -2.42
C ARG A 824 36.46 39.16 -3.37
N TRP A 825 36.06 39.64 -4.54
CA TRP A 825 35.23 38.85 -5.45
C TRP A 825 36.03 37.71 -6.06
N LEU A 826 37.26 37.99 -6.51
CA LEU A 826 38.15 36.97 -7.04
C LEU A 826 38.52 35.94 -5.95
N ARG A 827 38.73 36.40 -4.71
CA ARG A 827 39.01 35.54 -3.55
C ARG A 827 37.91 34.51 -3.28
N GLU A 828 36.64 34.85 -3.49
CA GLU A 828 35.49 33.97 -3.20
C GLU A 828 35.21 32.97 -4.35
N LYS A 829 35.83 33.14 -5.53
CA LYS A 829 35.63 32.28 -6.72
C LYS A 829 35.90 30.78 -6.52
N PRO A 830 36.95 30.34 -5.81
CA PRO A 830 37.14 28.92 -5.52
C PRO A 830 35.93 28.29 -4.81
N GLY A 831 35.28 29.02 -3.89
CA GLY A 831 34.06 28.57 -3.22
C GLY A 831 32.89 28.35 -4.19
N TYR A 832 32.71 29.25 -5.16
CA TYR A 832 31.70 29.07 -6.21
C TYR A 832 32.01 27.87 -7.11
N LEU A 833 33.28 27.66 -7.48
CA LEU A 833 33.69 26.49 -8.24
C LEU A 833 33.47 25.17 -7.50
N ILE A 834 33.66 25.13 -6.17
CA ILE A 834 33.32 23.95 -5.36
C ILE A 834 31.84 23.60 -5.51
N THR A 835 30.95 24.59 -5.42
CA THR A 835 29.50 24.38 -5.57
C THR A 835 29.15 23.88 -6.97
N ASN A 836 29.73 24.48 -8.01
CA ASN A 836 29.46 24.12 -9.40
C ASN A 836 30.01 22.72 -9.75
N ALA A 837 31.23 22.40 -9.31
CA ALA A 837 31.83 21.08 -9.50
C ALA A 837 31.03 20.00 -8.76
N ARG A 838 30.57 20.28 -7.54
CA ARG A 838 29.71 19.34 -6.79
C ARG A 838 28.40 19.07 -7.51
N GLY A 839 27.72 20.12 -7.99
CA GLY A 839 26.50 19.94 -8.77
C GLY A 839 26.78 19.13 -10.04
N THR A 840 27.83 19.48 -10.79
CA THR A 840 28.15 18.83 -12.07
C THR A 840 28.50 17.35 -11.94
N PHE A 841 29.22 16.97 -10.88
CA PHE A 841 29.77 15.62 -10.69
C PHE A 841 29.10 14.83 -9.57
N GLU A 842 27.92 15.23 -9.14
CA GLU A 842 27.18 14.56 -8.06
C GLU A 842 27.11 13.04 -8.29
N ASP A 843 27.54 12.29 -7.28
CA ASP A 843 27.63 10.81 -7.27
C ASP A 843 28.48 10.16 -8.38
N THR A 844 29.32 10.94 -9.07
CA THR A 844 30.26 10.41 -10.06
C THR A 844 31.67 10.23 -9.49
N ILE A 845 32.44 9.33 -10.10
CA ILE A 845 33.86 9.10 -9.74
C ILE A 845 34.78 10.29 -10.03
N PHE A 846 34.33 11.26 -10.83
CA PHE A 846 35.12 12.41 -11.27
C PHE A 846 35.08 13.57 -10.26
N GLY A 847 34.08 13.61 -9.38
CA GLY A 847 33.80 14.76 -8.53
C GLY A 847 34.88 15.02 -7.47
N GLU A 848 35.23 14.01 -6.67
CA GLU A 848 36.15 14.21 -5.55
C GLU A 848 37.57 14.63 -5.97
N PRO A 849 38.19 14.07 -7.02
CA PRO A 849 39.49 14.56 -7.51
C PRO A 849 39.48 16.06 -7.88
N VAL A 850 38.45 16.52 -8.60
CA VAL A 850 38.30 17.94 -8.98
C VAL A 850 38.06 18.81 -7.74
N LEU A 851 37.14 18.39 -6.87
CA LEU A 851 36.80 19.12 -5.64
C LEU A 851 37.99 19.25 -4.69
N ALA A 852 38.78 18.19 -4.50
CA ALA A 852 39.97 18.22 -3.66
C ALA A 852 40.97 19.27 -4.14
N ARG A 853 41.17 19.38 -5.46
CA ARG A 853 42.07 20.38 -6.05
C ARG A 853 41.56 21.82 -5.85
N ILE A 854 40.27 22.07 -6.07
CA ILE A 854 39.68 23.41 -5.83
C ILE A 854 39.75 23.79 -4.35
N ARG A 855 39.47 22.85 -3.44
CA ARG A 855 39.57 23.05 -1.98
C ARG A 855 41.01 23.36 -1.56
N ALA A 856 42.01 22.72 -2.15
CA ALA A 856 43.42 23.00 -1.87
C ALA A 856 43.80 24.44 -2.25
N LEU A 857 43.32 24.95 -3.39
CA LEU A 857 43.52 26.34 -3.79
C LEU A 857 42.83 27.32 -2.83
N ASP A 858 41.55 27.06 -2.50
CA ASP A 858 40.78 27.88 -1.54
C ASP A 858 41.47 27.94 -0.17
N GLN A 859 41.96 26.80 0.31
CA GLN A 859 42.67 26.71 1.59
C GLN A 859 44.01 27.45 1.54
N ARG A 860 44.82 27.28 0.48
CA ARG A 860 46.08 28.01 0.31
C ARG A 860 45.85 29.52 0.40
N TRP A 861 44.86 30.04 -0.32
CA TRP A 861 44.54 31.47 -0.31
C TRP A 861 44.06 31.96 1.05
N LYS A 862 43.24 31.17 1.78
CA LYS A 862 42.86 31.48 3.15
C LYS A 862 44.05 31.53 4.10
N ASP A 863 44.98 30.59 3.98
CA ASP A 863 46.19 30.53 4.82
C ASP A 863 47.11 31.72 4.52
N GLU A 864 47.33 32.07 3.25
CA GLU A 864 48.12 33.24 2.85
C GLU A 864 47.51 34.55 3.36
N LEU A 865 46.18 34.71 3.27
CA LEU A 865 45.48 35.88 3.81
C LEU A 865 45.56 35.96 5.32
N ALA A 866 45.40 34.83 6.02
CA ALA A 866 45.59 34.78 7.47
C ALA A 866 47.03 35.22 7.83
N GLY A 867 48.04 34.78 7.07
CA GLY A 867 49.42 35.24 7.23
C GLY A 867 49.59 36.74 7.03
N VAL A 868 48.95 37.33 6.00
CA VAL A 868 48.95 38.78 5.75
C VAL A 868 48.26 39.54 6.89
N HIS A 869 47.11 39.06 7.38
CA HIS A 869 46.39 39.66 8.49
C HIS A 869 47.22 39.64 9.78
N THR A 870 47.79 38.50 10.14
CA THR A 870 48.69 38.36 11.31
C THR A 870 49.90 39.28 11.17
N SER A 871 50.50 39.38 9.99
CA SER A 871 51.65 40.27 9.75
C SER A 871 51.28 41.75 9.92
N ARG A 872 50.09 42.14 9.46
CA ARG A 872 49.54 43.50 9.65
C ARG A 872 49.21 43.77 11.11
N GLU A 873 48.67 42.80 11.83
CA GLU A 873 48.38 42.91 13.27
C GLU A 873 49.68 43.11 14.07
N ILE A 874 50.71 42.27 13.85
CA ILE A 874 52.02 42.40 14.48
C ILE A 874 52.66 43.76 14.16
N LEU A 875 52.59 44.21 12.89
CA LEU A 875 53.09 45.53 12.50
C LEU A 875 52.31 46.66 13.21
N GLY A 876 50.99 46.54 13.29
CA GLY A 876 50.10 47.44 14.01
C GLY A 876 50.45 47.54 15.49
N GLU A 877 50.57 46.41 16.19
CA GLU A 877 50.97 46.34 17.59
C GLU A 877 52.34 46.99 17.83
N LYS A 878 53.33 46.68 16.98
CA LYS A 878 54.66 47.27 17.06
C LYS A 878 54.60 48.80 16.92
N LEU A 879 53.91 49.30 15.90
CA LEU A 879 53.78 50.74 15.68
C LEU A 879 52.96 51.42 16.79
N SER A 880 51.93 50.77 17.33
CA SER A 880 51.15 51.26 18.47
C SER A 880 51.98 51.36 19.75
N PHE A 881 52.88 50.40 19.97
CA PHE A 881 53.84 50.45 21.06
C PHE A 881 54.83 51.60 20.88
N GLU A 882 55.45 51.73 19.70
CA GLU A 882 56.34 52.85 19.37
C GLU A 882 55.63 54.22 19.51
N ALA A 883 54.37 54.28 19.09
CA ALA A 883 53.50 55.44 19.22
C ALA A 883 53.31 55.84 20.69
N SER A 884 53.04 54.87 21.55
CA SER A 884 52.88 55.07 22.99
C SER A 884 54.17 55.54 23.67
N GLN A 885 55.34 55.07 23.23
CA GLN A 885 56.65 55.51 23.75
C GLN A 885 56.99 56.95 23.31
N LYS A 886 56.67 57.33 22.07
CA LYS A 886 56.96 58.67 21.54
C LYS A 886 56.00 59.73 22.08
N TRP A 887 54.75 59.36 22.38
CA TRP A 887 53.70 60.31 22.75
C TRP A 887 54.06 61.28 23.89
N PRO A 888 54.61 60.85 25.04
CA PRO A 888 54.98 61.77 26.12
C PRO A 888 55.96 62.88 25.70
N SER A 889 56.91 62.58 24.80
CA SER A 889 57.88 63.57 24.32
C SER A 889 57.24 64.64 23.43
N ILE A 890 56.27 64.24 22.60
CA ILE A 890 55.50 65.16 21.76
C ILE A 890 54.62 66.07 22.63
N VAL A 891 53.90 65.49 23.60
CA VAL A 891 53.04 66.27 24.50
C VAL A 891 53.86 67.25 25.34
N ALA A 892 55.01 66.84 25.87
CA ALA A 892 55.87 67.71 26.68
C ALA A 892 56.41 68.93 25.92
N ALA A 893 56.52 68.84 24.59
CA ALA A 893 56.97 69.95 23.74
C ALA A 893 55.86 70.99 23.47
N ILE A 894 54.59 70.67 23.78
CA ILE A 894 53.46 71.55 23.51
C ILE A 894 52.95 72.11 24.84
N PRO A 895 53.03 73.43 25.08
CA PRO A 895 52.52 74.03 26.32
C PRO A 895 50.98 73.95 26.35
N THR A 896 50.42 73.05 27.16
CA THR A 896 48.97 72.86 27.28
C THR A 896 48.41 73.46 28.57
N VAL A 897 47.15 73.90 28.52
CA VAL A 897 46.40 74.36 29.69
C VAL A 897 46.03 73.18 30.58
N SER A 898 46.35 73.27 31.88
CA SER A 898 45.97 72.26 32.87
C SER A 898 44.48 72.42 33.25
N GLY A 899 43.75 71.29 33.34
CA GLY A 899 42.35 71.30 33.76
C GLY A 899 41.39 71.90 32.73
N PHE A 900 41.54 71.53 31.45
CA PHE A 900 40.71 72.03 30.36
C PHE A 900 39.20 71.86 30.63
N ASP A 901 38.47 72.98 30.62
CA ASP A 901 37.01 73.03 30.57
C ASP A 901 36.58 73.70 29.25
N PRO A 902 35.88 72.96 28.36
CA PRO A 902 35.49 73.50 27.06
C PRO A 902 34.50 74.67 27.14
N SER A 903 33.82 74.83 28.27
CA SER A 903 32.85 75.91 28.51
C SER A 903 33.52 77.27 28.76
N SER A 904 34.78 77.27 29.20
CA SER A 904 35.55 78.46 29.56
C SER A 904 36.83 78.67 28.72
N ALA A 905 37.07 77.79 27.75
CA ALA A 905 38.23 77.81 26.87
C ALA A 905 38.29 79.06 25.97
N LYS A 906 39.49 79.60 25.78
CA LYS A 906 39.73 80.77 24.91
C LYS A 906 40.39 80.34 23.59
N PRO A 907 40.10 81.04 22.47
CA PRO A 907 40.83 80.82 21.23
C PRO A 907 42.35 80.95 21.45
N GLY A 908 43.11 79.96 20.97
CA GLY A 908 44.55 79.86 21.17
C GLY A 908 44.99 78.93 22.31
N ASP A 909 44.07 78.54 23.22
CA ASP A 909 44.39 77.57 24.27
C ASP A 909 44.75 76.22 23.65
N ALA A 910 45.91 75.66 24.01
CA ALA A 910 46.29 74.30 23.65
C ALA A 910 45.80 73.33 24.73
N VAL A 911 45.04 72.33 24.32
CA VAL A 911 44.40 71.33 25.19
C VAL A 911 44.95 69.94 24.86
N HIS A 912 45.32 69.20 25.90
CA HIS A 912 45.62 67.77 25.82
C HIS A 912 44.39 66.96 26.25
N LEU A 913 43.86 66.15 25.34
CA LEU A 913 42.80 65.19 25.62
C LEU A 913 43.40 63.78 25.60
N ASN A 914 43.23 63.05 26.69
CA ASN A 914 43.75 61.68 26.85
C ASN A 914 42.60 60.69 26.94
N GLY A 915 42.73 59.58 26.24
CA GLY A 915 41.83 58.45 26.37
C GLY A 915 40.46 58.67 25.73
N VAL A 916 40.39 59.45 24.65
CA VAL A 916 39.15 59.87 24.00
C VAL A 916 38.82 59.00 22.79
N TYR A 917 37.54 58.78 22.51
CA TYR A 917 37.10 58.06 21.31
C TYR A 917 36.74 59.05 20.21
N ASN A 918 37.13 58.76 18.97
CA ASN A 918 36.63 59.51 17.82
C ASN A 918 35.20 59.06 17.52
N ARG A 919 34.24 59.97 17.61
CA ARG A 919 32.81 59.74 17.38
C ARG A 919 32.32 60.38 16.08
N ALA A 920 33.24 60.86 15.24
CA ALA A 920 32.94 61.27 13.87
C ALA A 920 32.39 60.07 13.07
N GLY A 921 31.29 60.28 12.33
CA GLY A 921 30.53 59.22 11.64
C GLY A 921 29.56 58.42 12.53
N TRP A 922 29.74 58.43 13.86
CA TRP A 922 28.92 57.66 14.80
C TRP A 922 27.85 58.51 15.48
N ASP A 923 28.29 59.44 16.33
CA ASP A 923 27.43 60.38 17.05
C ASP A 923 27.37 61.72 16.32
N PHE A 924 28.33 61.99 15.42
CA PHE A 924 28.45 63.21 14.64
C PHE A 924 28.62 62.89 13.15
N ASP A 925 28.23 63.79 12.25
CA ASP A 925 28.11 63.47 10.82
C ASP A 925 29.43 63.02 10.15
N GLY A 926 30.57 63.35 10.75
CA GLY A 926 31.91 63.05 10.23
C GLY A 926 32.29 63.82 8.95
N ASN A 927 31.37 64.62 8.40
CA ASN A 927 31.59 65.37 7.16
C ASN A 927 32.31 66.70 7.42
N GLN A 928 32.00 67.34 8.55
CA GLN A 928 32.54 68.67 8.89
C GLN A 928 33.87 68.61 9.64
N TYR A 929 34.07 67.56 10.43
CA TYR A 929 35.25 67.40 11.29
C TYR A 929 35.74 65.96 11.23
N SER A 930 37.04 65.80 11.02
CA SER A 930 37.72 64.50 10.99
C SER A 930 37.80 63.86 12.38
N PHE A 931 37.74 64.67 13.44
CA PHE A 931 37.61 64.22 14.83
C PHE A 931 36.36 64.83 15.46
N SER A 932 35.56 64.05 16.18
CA SER A 932 34.42 64.60 16.93
C SER A 932 34.20 63.84 18.23
N MET A 933 33.87 64.53 19.33
CA MET A 933 33.51 63.86 20.59
C MET A 933 32.66 64.76 21.50
N ARG A 934 32.16 64.22 22.62
CA ARG A 934 31.66 65.03 23.74
C ARG A 934 32.65 65.00 24.90
N PHE A 935 33.07 66.17 25.38
CA PHE A 935 33.94 66.31 26.55
C PHE A 935 33.24 67.19 27.59
N ASN A 936 33.03 66.68 28.81
CA ASN A 936 32.24 67.35 29.85
C ASN A 936 30.87 67.86 29.36
N GLY A 937 30.20 67.07 28.51
CA GLY A 937 28.89 67.43 27.94
C GLY A 937 28.94 68.38 26.74
N VAL A 938 30.09 68.99 26.43
CA VAL A 938 30.25 69.92 25.30
C VAL A 938 30.75 69.17 24.05
N PRO A 939 30.06 69.28 22.89
CA PRO A 939 30.56 68.75 21.62
C PRO A 939 31.84 69.46 21.18
N LEU A 940 32.83 68.67 20.75
CA LEU A 940 34.09 69.13 20.19
C LEU A 940 34.18 68.68 18.73
N GLY A 941 34.50 69.61 17.82
CA GLY A 941 34.78 69.33 16.40
C GLY A 941 36.23 69.64 16.08
N GLY A 942 37.01 68.61 15.73
CA GLY A 942 38.44 68.69 15.46
C GLY A 942 38.77 68.60 13.97
N ILE A 943 39.57 69.55 13.48
CA ILE A 943 40.15 69.52 12.14
C ILE A 943 41.61 69.09 12.27
N TYR A 944 42.00 68.01 11.58
CA TYR A 944 43.39 67.55 11.55
C TYR A 944 44.28 68.51 10.76
N GLU A 945 45.48 68.77 11.27
CA GLU A 945 46.54 69.34 10.45
C GLU A 945 46.92 68.38 9.31
N ALA A 946 47.43 68.92 8.20
CA ALA A 946 47.67 68.16 6.97
C ALA A 946 48.62 66.96 7.18
N TYR A 947 49.62 67.09 8.05
CA TYR A 947 50.54 65.99 8.36
C TYR A 947 49.89 64.87 9.17
N ILE A 948 48.83 65.16 9.94
CA ILE A 948 48.07 64.14 10.66
C ILE A 948 47.24 63.32 9.69
N ASN A 949 46.55 63.98 8.75
CA ASN A 949 45.85 63.28 7.65
C ASN A 949 46.82 62.39 6.88
N LYS A 950 47.99 62.90 6.50
CA LYS A 950 49.01 62.10 5.82
C LYS A 950 49.47 60.88 6.63
N ALA A 951 49.62 61.01 7.95
CA ALA A 951 50.02 59.88 8.80
C ALA A 951 48.91 58.83 8.95
N LEU A 952 47.65 59.28 9.09
CA LEU A 952 46.48 58.40 9.10
C LEU A 952 46.31 57.69 7.75
N ASP A 953 46.43 58.41 6.64
CA ASP A 953 46.34 57.85 5.28
C ASP A 953 47.45 56.83 5.03
N HIS A 954 48.68 57.11 5.47
CA HIS A 954 49.79 56.18 5.38
C HIS A 954 49.49 54.89 6.17
N ALA A 955 49.02 55.00 7.41
CA ALA A 955 48.68 53.82 8.22
C ALA A 955 47.51 53.02 7.61
N VAL A 956 46.43 53.68 7.20
CA VAL A 956 45.19 53.04 6.73
C VAL A 956 45.31 52.53 5.29
N TYR A 957 45.82 53.34 4.37
CA TYR A 957 45.80 53.02 2.93
C TYR A 957 47.11 52.40 2.43
N GLU A 958 48.26 52.87 2.90
CA GLU A 958 49.55 52.34 2.46
C GLU A 958 49.95 51.08 3.24
N LEU A 959 49.86 51.12 4.58
CA LEU A 959 50.22 49.99 5.44
C LEU A 959 49.04 49.03 5.70
N LYS A 960 47.81 49.43 5.35
CA LYS A 960 46.57 48.64 5.56
C LYS A 960 46.38 48.24 7.03
N LEU A 961 46.80 49.11 7.95
CA LEU A 961 46.64 48.94 9.39
C LEU A 961 45.28 49.48 9.82
N ARG A 962 44.72 48.86 10.86
CA ARG A 962 43.50 49.36 11.49
C ARG A 962 43.85 50.52 12.42
N VAL A 963 43.22 51.67 12.20
CA VAL A 963 43.16 52.77 13.16
C VAL A 963 41.75 52.77 13.73
N ASP A 964 41.56 52.06 14.85
CA ASP A 964 40.24 51.79 15.41
C ASP A 964 39.73 52.99 16.19
N ASP A 965 38.57 53.54 15.81
CA ASP A 965 37.91 54.64 16.52
C ASP A 965 37.19 54.20 17.81
N HIS A 966 37.08 52.87 18.01
CA HIS A 966 36.72 52.23 19.27
C HIS A 966 37.88 52.09 20.26
N GLU A 967 39.11 52.44 19.86
CA GLU A 967 40.24 52.54 20.77
C GLU A 967 40.40 53.95 21.30
N LYS A 968 41.07 54.07 22.44
CA LYS A 968 41.34 55.34 23.09
C LYS A 968 42.45 56.09 22.36
N TRP A 969 42.13 57.28 21.88
CA TRP A 969 43.06 58.19 21.22
C TRP A 969 43.53 59.24 22.22
N ASP A 970 44.74 59.72 22.05
CA ASP A 970 45.25 60.90 22.74
C ASP A 970 45.53 61.98 21.70
N LEU A 971 45.19 63.23 21.99
CA LEU A 971 45.42 64.31 21.05
C LEU A 971 45.73 65.63 21.74
N VAL A 972 46.41 66.50 21.01
CA VAL A 972 46.58 67.90 21.40
C VAL A 972 45.93 68.77 20.35
N GLY A 973 45.01 69.62 20.78
CA GLY A 973 44.28 70.55 19.93
C GLY A 973 44.47 71.99 20.36
N VAL A 974 44.43 72.93 19.41
CA VAL A 974 44.37 74.37 19.68
C VAL A 974 42.94 74.84 19.47
N VAL A 975 42.37 75.51 20.47
CA VAL A 975 41.01 76.04 20.41
C VAL A 975 40.92 77.14 19.35
N LEU A 976 40.04 76.97 18.37
CA LEU A 976 39.75 77.97 17.34
C LEU A 976 38.59 78.89 17.72
N GLY A 977 37.77 78.49 18.70
CA GLY A 977 36.56 79.18 19.13
C GLY A 977 35.28 78.38 18.87
N PRO A 978 34.10 79.01 18.99
CA PRO A 978 32.83 78.33 18.78
C PRO A 978 32.63 77.93 17.31
N GLY A 979 31.85 76.87 17.10
CA GLY A 979 31.40 76.41 15.79
C GLY A 979 30.07 75.68 15.87
N SER A 980 29.74 74.98 14.79
CA SER A 980 28.62 74.05 14.76
C SER A 980 29.09 72.70 14.25
N ILE A 981 28.48 71.62 14.75
CA ILE A 981 28.65 70.24 14.32
C ILE A 981 27.27 69.58 14.24
N SER A 982 27.06 68.65 13.31
CA SER A 982 25.79 67.92 13.23
C SER A 982 25.84 66.68 14.11
N GLU A 983 24.93 66.56 15.08
CA GLU A 983 24.76 65.38 15.95
C GLU A 983 23.70 64.43 15.38
N ARG A 984 23.97 63.13 15.50
CA ARG A 984 23.05 62.07 15.12
C ARG A 984 21.90 62.05 16.12
N THR A 985 20.71 62.40 15.64
CA THR A 985 19.49 62.29 16.41
C THR A 985 18.57 61.28 15.75
N LYS A 986 17.85 60.53 16.57
CA LYS A 986 16.81 59.62 16.10
C LYS A 986 15.47 60.28 16.34
N ARG A 987 14.70 60.47 15.27
CA ARG A 987 13.33 60.97 15.37
C ARG A 987 12.40 59.89 14.83
N THR A 988 11.41 59.54 15.64
CA THR A 988 10.30 58.72 15.16
C THR A 988 9.34 59.62 14.40
N ILE A 989 9.18 59.37 13.10
CA ILE A 989 8.18 60.03 12.28
C ILE A 989 7.07 59.02 11.94
N ARG A 990 5.85 59.52 11.81
CA ARG A 990 4.72 58.72 11.36
C ARG A 990 4.54 58.94 9.86
N ARG A 991 4.75 57.89 9.06
CA ARG A 991 4.58 57.92 7.61
C ARG A 991 3.39 57.04 7.23
N GLY A 992 2.21 57.64 7.21
CA GLY A 992 0.95 56.89 7.10
C GLY A 992 0.54 56.26 8.44
N MET A 993 0.35 54.94 8.48
CA MET A 993 0.01 54.19 9.70
C MET A 993 1.24 53.72 10.48
N ASP A 994 2.41 53.61 9.82
CA ASP A 994 3.64 53.11 10.42
C ASP A 994 4.48 54.23 11.07
N THR A 995 5.17 53.87 12.15
CA THR A 995 6.20 54.71 12.77
C THR A 995 7.56 54.25 12.29
N GLU A 996 8.26 55.09 11.51
CA GLU A 996 9.64 54.86 11.11
C GLU A 996 10.57 55.68 12.01
N THR A 997 11.67 55.07 12.46
CA THR A 997 12.75 55.85 13.10
C THR A 997 13.69 56.32 12.00
N ILE A 998 13.64 57.61 11.69
CA ILE A 998 14.61 58.22 10.80
C ILE A 998 15.78 58.77 11.61
N GLU A 999 16.96 58.67 11.02
CA GLU A 999 18.16 59.29 11.57
C GLU A 999 18.33 60.66 10.91
N GLU A 1000 18.35 61.70 11.72
CA GLU A 1000 18.53 63.09 11.29
C GLU A 1000 19.82 63.65 11.92
N TRP A 1001 20.59 64.39 11.13
CA TRP A 1001 21.79 65.09 11.59
C TRP A 1001 21.42 66.54 11.92
N LEU A 1002 21.35 66.89 13.21
CA LEU A 1002 20.94 68.22 13.65
C LEU A 1002 22.15 69.08 14.05
N PRO A 1003 22.28 70.31 13.53
CA PRO A 1003 23.39 71.19 13.90
C PRO A 1003 23.24 71.63 15.36
N ILE A 1004 24.29 71.39 16.15
CA ILE A 1004 24.42 71.87 17.52
C ILE A 1004 25.68 72.72 17.65
N GLY A 1005 25.74 73.56 18.69
CA GLY A 1005 26.95 74.32 19.00
C GLY A 1005 28.08 73.39 19.44
N CYS A 1006 29.29 73.64 18.93
CA CYS A 1006 30.49 72.92 19.34
C CYS A 1006 31.65 73.88 19.62
N LEU A 1007 32.69 73.37 20.28
CA LEU A 1007 33.98 74.03 20.33
C LEU A 1007 34.87 73.46 19.20
N ARG A 1008 35.40 74.33 18.36
CA ARG A 1008 36.28 73.93 17.26
C ARG A 1008 37.71 73.81 17.75
N LEU A 1009 38.32 72.67 17.44
CA LEU A 1009 39.73 72.40 17.71
C LEU A 1009 40.47 72.25 16.38
N ARG A 1010 41.70 72.77 16.34
CA ARG A 1010 42.69 72.39 15.34
C ARG A 1010 43.61 71.36 15.98
N ILE A 1011 43.52 70.12 15.56
CA ILE A 1011 44.28 69.02 16.13
C ILE A 1011 45.70 69.08 15.56
N ILE A 1012 46.67 69.34 16.44
CA ILE A 1012 48.08 69.53 16.09
C ILE A 1012 48.96 68.36 16.54
N ALA A 1013 48.48 67.47 17.40
CA ALA A 1013 49.14 66.20 17.68
C ALA A 1013 48.11 65.10 17.90
N LEU A 1014 48.45 63.86 17.52
CA LEU A 1014 47.57 62.71 17.63
C LEU A 1014 48.39 61.44 17.94
N ARG A 1015 47.90 60.64 18.89
CA ARG A 1015 48.21 59.23 19.07
C ARG A 1015 46.91 58.42 18.93
N ALA A 1016 46.80 57.60 17.89
CA ALA A 1016 45.64 56.77 17.60
C ALA A 1016 46.11 55.40 17.09
N GLY A 1017 46.13 54.39 17.98
CA GLY A 1017 46.70 53.08 17.67
C GLY A 1017 48.13 53.20 17.11
N PRO A 1018 48.40 52.74 15.86
CA PRO A 1018 49.73 52.73 15.25
C PRO A 1018 50.23 54.12 14.82
N VAL A 1019 49.39 55.15 14.91
CA VAL A 1019 49.72 56.51 14.48
C VAL A 1019 50.16 57.34 15.68
N VAL A 1020 51.35 57.95 15.59
CA VAL A 1020 51.78 59.04 16.47
C VAL A 1020 52.36 60.18 15.64
N VAL A 1021 51.91 61.40 15.90
CA VAL A 1021 52.38 62.57 15.15
C VAL A 1021 52.15 63.86 15.95
N GLY A 1022 53.01 64.86 15.77
CA GLY A 1022 52.91 66.17 16.44
C GLY A 1022 53.63 67.29 15.67
N PRO A 1023 53.50 68.55 16.12
CA PRO A 1023 54.17 69.69 15.49
C PRO A 1023 55.66 69.63 15.80
N HIS A 1024 56.47 69.28 14.80
CA HIS A 1024 57.92 69.16 14.81
C HIS A 1024 58.53 68.16 15.82
N THR A 1025 58.37 66.87 15.48
CA THR A 1025 59.57 66.01 15.24
C THR A 1025 60.05 66.18 13.81
#